data_AF-A0A812UVU6-F1
#
_entry.id   AF-A0A812UVU6-F1
#
_cell.length_a   1.000
_cell.length_b   1.000
_cell.length_c   1.000
_cell.angle_alpha   90.00
_cell.angle_beta   90.00
_cell.angle_gamma   90.00
#
_symmetry.space_group_name_H-M   'P 1'
#
loop_
_entity.id
_entity.type
_entity.pdbx_description
1 polymer ?
#
loop_
_entity_poly.entity_id
_entity_poly.type
_entity_poly.pdbx_seq_one_letter_code
_entity_poly.pdbx_strand_id
1 'polypeptide(L)'
;MAQAGYAESSESTPGCQTVICAGVSAVLCRKDSVLVAVEGAAEPRQLQLGPGSCALLVRGQVFQQGETEALPWSLVARALAQREGLQELRRYFSTLRGSFWVAYVRKEATICLYTATDLSGIMPMWLGRSGDGAALLASAHWPLRQVPLATELHNLRQACPRLLHRLSPGLGIEASEPDPFYGLHAPVASEISDGSALRPLVVQAARRCVAGEDRVGLLFSGGLDSGLLAFLFASKLLAPCQCTCYTVGFHLEDKKIKNKYAYPEDVSMAEAAAREMNLEWKHHIMDLAEARQLLLDCASLVADWNSVKASVGMTMLAACRLAAEDGVRVVLSGLGSEEAFAGYQRHARACVAGDAATARDRTLGLAQMWHRDLQRDFALASLAKVEMRYPFLDSDLLDVALRLPAARELPPAGLSCRDAVAQSVPGELAADGGKGALRAVARSLGAPKIIADRRKRAAQYGSRVYNALKILANDAAKQRDQSVGAWTPYHQADFVMSVPGASHSPVALLLTSGYHSIQVYCLLKSWRFDIACIVAPVEEAGQGALSWAAAFAASVQLPLLEMRVAFSTPGYDMESLVAALRSARDQYGVEGAACGHVCDLDLWGGVAAACDLTGLRAYAPEWGCCSEEQSSMRRLVHDGAVLQITKFPDPAFLGCTIATPEEADEVLSLLRCICGSDATDDTDAGYVDCEFVSNRFLPCGVREIKGFSVSDKVRSRESPADEHHSENCLREGQVQD
;
A
#
# COMPACT_ATOMS: atom_id res chain seq x y z
N MET A 1 6.43 31.07 2.38
CA MET A 1 5.68 31.20 3.66
C MET A 1 5.73 32.65 4.11
N ALA A 2 4.63 33.16 4.67
CA ALA A 2 4.23 34.56 4.84
C ALA A 2 3.57 35.18 3.58
N GLN A 3 2.32 35.62 3.74
CA GLN A 3 1.42 36.30 2.79
C GLN A 3 0.57 35.44 1.84
N ALA A 4 -0.37 34.68 2.40
CA ALA A 4 -1.74 34.62 1.87
C ALA A 4 -2.67 34.70 3.09
N GLY A 5 -3.60 35.66 3.08
CA GLY A 5 -4.32 36.12 4.28
C GLY A 5 -5.09 35.01 5.01
N TYR A 6 -4.70 34.73 6.25
CA TYR A 6 -5.54 34.02 7.20
C TYR A 6 -6.41 35.06 7.91
N ALA A 7 -7.63 35.24 7.42
CA ALA A 7 -8.62 36.06 8.09
C ALA A 7 -9.06 35.36 9.39
N GLU A 8 -8.74 35.96 10.54
CA GLU A 8 -9.54 35.78 11.75
C GLU A 8 -10.92 36.39 11.47
N SER A 9 -11.89 35.59 11.01
CA SER A 9 -13.28 36.01 11.00
C SER A 9 -13.89 35.69 12.37
N SER A 10 -13.78 36.62 13.31
CA SER A 10 -14.62 36.64 14.51
C SER A 10 -16.03 37.10 14.14
N GLU A 11 -16.80 36.28 13.42
CA GLU A 11 -18.23 36.54 13.27
C GLU A 11 -18.97 36.02 14.51
N SER A 12 -19.20 36.94 15.46
CA SER A 12 -20.02 36.72 16.64
C SER A 12 -21.50 36.57 16.24
N THR A 13 -22.05 35.36 16.37
CA THR A 13 -23.49 35.13 16.49
C THR A 13 -23.79 34.48 17.86
N PRO A 14 -24.87 34.85 18.56
CA PRO A 14 -25.12 34.36 19.92
C PRO A 14 -25.64 32.91 19.88
N GLY A 15 -24.96 31.98 20.58
CA GLY A 15 -25.49 30.64 20.81
C GLY A 15 -24.45 29.54 21.11
N CYS A 16 -23.28 29.56 20.48
CA CYS A 16 -22.14 28.70 20.82
C CYS A 16 -20.91 29.26 20.08
N GLN A 17 -19.97 29.90 20.77
CA GLN A 17 -18.74 30.38 20.14
C GLN A 17 -17.81 29.18 19.91
N THR A 18 -17.73 28.71 18.67
CA THR A 18 -16.70 27.75 18.25
C THR A 18 -15.45 28.52 17.81
N VAL A 19 -14.34 28.34 18.52
CA VAL A 19 -13.04 28.89 18.13
C VAL A 19 -12.48 28.05 16.98
N ILE A 20 -12.06 28.67 15.88
CA ILE A 20 -11.51 27.94 14.73
C ILE A 20 -10.02 28.23 14.62
N CYS A 21 -9.20 27.18 14.54
CA CYS A 21 -7.76 27.30 14.28
C CYS A 21 -7.41 26.46 13.07
N ALA A 22 -6.94 27.11 12.00
CA ALA A 22 -6.50 26.46 10.77
C ALA A 22 -4.97 26.37 10.71
N GLY A 23 -4.45 25.49 9.84
CA GLY A 23 -3.00 25.26 9.70
C GLY A 23 -2.39 24.58 10.93
N VAL A 24 -3.19 23.81 11.66
CA VAL A 24 -2.75 23.15 12.89
C VAL A 24 -1.79 22.02 12.55
N SER A 25 -0.61 22.05 13.17
CA SER A 25 0.41 21.01 13.04
C SER A 25 0.37 20.01 14.20
N ALA A 26 0.10 20.48 15.43
CA ALA A 26 -0.06 19.63 16.59
C ALA A 26 -1.00 20.23 17.64
N VAL A 27 -1.57 19.36 18.47
CA VAL A 27 -2.51 19.69 19.55
C VAL A 27 -2.17 18.86 20.76
N LEU A 28 -1.89 19.52 21.89
CA LEU A 28 -1.73 18.88 23.20
C LEU A 28 -2.92 19.22 24.08
N CYS A 29 -3.69 18.20 24.43
CA CYS A 29 -4.87 18.35 25.27
C CYS A 29 -4.67 17.74 26.65
N ARG A 30 -4.77 18.59 27.67
CA ARG A 30 -4.87 18.23 29.08
C ARG A 30 -6.32 18.35 29.54
N LYS A 31 -6.63 17.92 30.77
CA LYS A 31 -8.01 17.92 31.30
C LYS A 31 -8.73 19.27 31.17
N ASP A 32 -7.99 20.37 31.34
CA ASP A 32 -8.53 21.74 31.37
C ASP A 32 -7.84 22.73 30.43
N SER A 33 -6.87 22.30 29.61
CA SER A 33 -6.17 23.17 28.68
C SER A 33 -5.90 22.52 27.34
N VAL A 34 -6.01 23.30 26.27
CA VAL A 34 -5.60 22.90 24.91
C VAL A 34 -4.46 23.80 24.45
N LEU A 35 -3.34 23.19 24.05
CA LEU A 35 -2.22 23.87 23.40
C LEU A 35 -2.22 23.48 21.93
N VAL A 36 -2.10 24.47 21.05
CA VAL A 36 -2.17 24.30 19.60
C VAL A 36 -0.91 24.87 18.97
N ALA A 37 -0.17 24.02 18.27
CA ALA A 37 0.91 24.45 17.39
C ALA A 37 0.34 24.68 15.99
N VAL A 38 0.65 25.84 15.42
CA VAL A 38 0.26 26.24 14.07
C VAL A 38 1.51 26.32 13.22
N GLU A 39 1.42 25.88 11.97
CA GLU A 39 2.54 25.90 11.04
C GLU A 39 3.10 27.32 10.87
N GLY A 40 4.41 27.48 11.03
CA GLY A 40 5.11 28.76 10.94
C GLY A 40 5.05 29.65 12.19
N ALA A 41 4.30 29.27 13.24
CA ALA A 41 4.34 29.96 14.52
C ALA A 41 5.56 29.52 15.35
N ALA A 42 6.18 30.48 16.05
CA ALA A 42 7.36 30.22 16.89
C ALA A 42 7.02 29.44 18.17
N GLU A 43 5.86 29.70 18.77
CA GLU A 43 5.43 29.11 20.03
C GLU A 43 3.99 28.57 19.93
N PRO A 44 3.65 27.47 20.63
CA PRO A 44 2.29 26.99 20.73
C PRO A 44 1.34 28.01 21.38
N ARG A 45 0.11 28.09 20.88
CA ARG A 45 -0.97 28.93 21.43
C ARG A 45 -1.81 28.13 22.43
N GLN A 46 -2.05 28.69 23.62
CA GLN A 46 -3.03 28.15 24.56
C GLN A 46 -4.43 28.65 24.25
N LEU A 47 -5.39 27.72 24.12
CA LEU A 47 -6.81 28.03 24.01
C LEU A 47 -7.45 27.99 25.39
N GLN A 48 -8.16 29.05 25.74
CA GLN A 48 -9.02 29.10 26.92
C GLN A 48 -10.45 28.78 26.49
N LEU A 49 -10.96 27.64 26.94
CA LEU A 49 -12.32 27.17 26.65
C LEU A 49 -13.13 27.20 27.94
N GLY A 50 -14.20 28.00 27.95
CA GLY A 50 -15.20 28.00 29.02
C GLY A 50 -16.16 26.80 28.92
N PRO A 51 -16.95 26.50 29.96
CA PRO A 51 -17.98 25.46 29.91
C PRO A 51 -18.95 25.67 28.73
N GLY A 52 -19.20 24.62 27.95
CA GLY A 52 -20.06 24.65 26.75
C GLY A 52 -19.41 25.25 25.50
N SER A 53 -18.17 25.72 25.58
CA SER A 53 -17.44 26.23 24.41
C SER A 53 -16.83 25.09 23.58
N CYS A 54 -16.67 25.36 22.29
CA CYS A 54 -16.10 24.42 21.34
C CYS A 54 -14.86 25.03 20.66
N ALA A 55 -13.96 24.17 20.18
CA ALA A 55 -12.92 24.56 19.23
C ALA A 55 -12.87 23.58 18.06
N LEU A 56 -12.59 24.09 16.87
CA LEU A 56 -12.37 23.32 15.66
C LEU A 56 -10.94 23.56 15.19
N LEU A 57 -10.09 22.55 15.36
CA LEU A 57 -8.67 22.59 15.04
C LEU A 57 -8.45 21.78 13.77
N VAL A 58 -7.95 22.41 12.72
CA VAL A 58 -8.03 21.86 11.37
C VAL A 58 -6.76 22.06 10.57
N ARG A 59 -6.54 21.13 9.64
CA ARG A 59 -5.58 21.28 8.56
C ARG A 59 -6.15 20.71 7.28
N GLY A 60 -5.77 21.31 6.17
CA GLY A 60 -6.22 20.91 4.84
C GLY A 60 -7.49 21.63 4.43
N GLN A 61 -8.18 21.05 3.45
CA GLN A 61 -9.33 21.64 2.78
C GLN A 61 -10.46 20.63 2.69
N VAL A 62 -11.68 21.15 2.80
CA VAL A 62 -12.90 20.38 2.63
C VAL A 62 -13.75 20.99 1.53
N PHE A 63 -14.54 20.16 0.87
CA PHE A 63 -15.45 20.53 -0.21
C PHE A 63 -16.79 19.84 0.03
N GLN A 64 -17.87 20.44 -0.47
CA GLN A 64 -19.15 19.74 -0.58
C GLN A 64 -19.11 18.75 -1.76
N GLN A 65 -19.95 17.72 -1.70
CA GLN A 65 -20.11 16.78 -2.81
C GLN A 65 -20.48 17.51 -4.10
N GLY A 66 -19.83 17.17 -5.21
CA GLY A 66 -20.03 17.84 -6.51
C GLY A 66 -19.38 19.23 -6.65
N GLU A 67 -19.03 19.89 -5.55
CA GLU A 67 -18.51 21.27 -5.58
C GLU A 67 -16.99 21.33 -5.68
N THR A 68 -16.46 22.35 -6.36
CA THR A 68 -15.01 22.59 -6.50
C THR A 68 -14.48 23.75 -5.64
N GLU A 69 -15.38 24.54 -5.05
CA GLU A 69 -15.00 25.61 -4.12
C GLU A 69 -14.80 25.04 -2.71
N ALA A 70 -13.71 25.46 -2.06
CA ALA A 70 -13.41 25.01 -0.72
C ALA A 70 -14.49 25.50 0.26
N LEU A 71 -15.08 24.58 1.00
CA LEU A 71 -16.07 24.86 2.03
C LEU A 71 -15.38 25.56 3.22
N PRO A 72 -15.85 26.75 3.64
CA PRO A 72 -15.30 27.42 4.80
C PRO A 72 -15.46 26.59 6.08
N TRP A 73 -14.38 26.48 6.87
CA TRP A 73 -14.40 25.79 8.16
C TRP A 73 -15.41 26.38 9.17
N SER A 74 -15.83 27.63 9.00
CA SER A 74 -16.90 28.25 9.79
C SER A 74 -18.26 27.57 9.57
N LEU A 75 -18.56 27.13 8.35
CA LEU A 75 -19.78 26.38 8.05
C LEU A 75 -19.70 24.95 8.62
N VAL A 76 -18.52 24.33 8.55
CA VAL A 76 -18.25 23.04 9.19
C VAL A 76 -18.47 23.14 10.70
N ALA A 77 -17.90 24.16 11.36
CA ALA A 77 -18.06 24.39 12.79
C ALA A 77 -19.54 24.55 13.19
N ARG A 78 -20.32 25.31 12.41
CA ARG A 78 -21.77 25.48 12.63
C ARG A 78 -22.52 24.14 12.49
N ALA A 79 -22.18 23.33 11.50
CA ALA A 79 -22.77 22.01 11.33
C ALA A 79 -22.42 21.06 12.48
N LEU A 80 -21.17 21.04 12.94
CA LEU A 80 -20.73 20.20 14.06
C LEU A 80 -21.39 20.61 15.38
N ALA A 81 -21.62 21.90 15.60
CA ALA A 81 -22.29 22.40 16.81
C ALA A 81 -23.76 21.96 16.93
N GLN A 82 -24.41 21.58 15.84
CA GLN A 82 -25.81 21.12 15.79
C GLN A 82 -25.95 19.59 15.93
N ARG A 83 -24.85 18.87 16.16
CA ARG A 83 -24.81 17.41 16.17
C ARG A 83 -24.35 16.89 17.51
N GLU A 84 -24.89 15.77 17.94
CA GLU A 84 -24.51 15.12 19.20
C GLU A 84 -24.10 13.66 18.97
N GLY A 85 -23.13 13.21 19.78
CA GLY A 85 -22.65 11.84 19.70
C GLY A 85 -21.70 11.55 18.53
N LEU A 86 -21.07 10.39 18.59
CA LEU A 86 -19.99 10.00 17.68
C LEU A 86 -20.48 9.71 16.26
N GLN A 87 -21.64 9.06 16.17
CA GLN A 87 -22.24 8.58 14.93
C GLN A 87 -22.71 9.71 14.01
N GLU A 88 -23.36 10.75 14.56
CA GLU A 88 -23.79 11.91 13.78
C GLU A 88 -22.60 12.71 13.23
N LEU A 89 -21.56 12.87 14.04
CA LEU A 89 -20.31 13.51 13.61
C LEU A 89 -19.65 12.69 12.49
N ARG A 90 -19.57 11.36 12.64
CA ARG A 90 -19.01 10.47 11.61
C ARG A 90 -19.78 10.60 10.30
N ARG A 91 -21.11 10.53 10.36
CA ARG A 91 -21.99 10.68 9.19
C ARG A 91 -21.83 12.03 8.49
N TYR A 92 -21.55 13.10 9.23
CA TYR A 92 -21.28 14.40 8.62
C TYR A 92 -19.92 14.46 7.93
N PHE A 93 -18.86 13.96 8.57
CA PHE A 93 -17.53 13.94 7.93
C PHE A 93 -17.50 13.08 6.66
N SER A 94 -18.29 12.00 6.58
CA SER A 94 -18.36 11.16 5.38
C SER A 94 -19.03 11.85 4.17
N THR A 95 -19.79 12.93 4.38
CA THR A 95 -20.33 13.73 3.26
C THR A 95 -19.35 14.77 2.72
N LEU A 96 -18.28 15.06 3.47
CA LEU A 96 -17.26 16.00 3.01
C LEU A 96 -16.31 15.34 2.02
N ARG A 97 -15.72 16.16 1.15
CA ARG A 97 -14.66 15.77 0.21
C ARG A 97 -13.40 16.56 0.51
N GLY A 98 -12.26 16.10 0.02
CA GLY A 98 -10.98 16.77 0.19
C GLY A 98 -10.03 16.01 1.11
N SER A 99 -8.92 16.67 1.44
CA SER A 99 -7.82 16.11 2.22
C SER A 99 -7.65 16.93 3.50
N PHE A 100 -7.92 16.32 4.64
CA PHE A 100 -7.94 17.03 5.91
C PHE A 100 -7.70 16.10 7.09
N TRP A 101 -7.30 16.71 8.21
CA TRP A 101 -7.52 16.14 9.53
C TRP A 101 -8.12 17.21 10.43
N VAL A 102 -8.94 16.77 11.38
CA VAL A 102 -9.71 17.62 12.28
C VAL A 102 -9.64 17.08 13.69
N ALA A 103 -9.46 17.99 14.65
CA ALA A 103 -9.79 17.78 16.05
C ALA A 103 -10.87 18.78 16.48
N TYR A 104 -12.06 18.27 16.73
CA TYR A 104 -13.17 19.03 17.28
C TYR A 104 -13.21 18.83 18.79
N VAL A 105 -13.01 19.93 19.52
CA VAL A 105 -12.89 19.96 20.97
C VAL A 105 -14.17 20.51 21.58
N ARG A 106 -14.71 19.80 22.57
CA ARG A 106 -15.82 20.27 23.39
C ARG A 106 -15.38 20.38 24.85
N LYS A 107 -15.64 21.52 25.49
CA LYS A 107 -15.47 21.67 26.94
C LYS A 107 -16.81 21.41 27.63
N GLU A 108 -16.97 20.20 28.15
CA GLU A 108 -18.07 19.83 29.04
C GLU A 108 -17.59 20.04 30.49
N ALA A 109 -17.78 19.07 31.39
CA ALA A 109 -17.08 19.05 32.68
C ALA A 109 -15.54 18.97 32.46
N THR A 110 -15.12 18.09 31.55
CA THR A 110 -13.74 17.96 31.07
C THR A 110 -13.65 18.23 29.58
N ILE A 111 -12.43 18.38 29.06
CA ILE A 111 -12.21 18.45 27.62
C ILE A 111 -12.47 17.07 27.00
N CYS A 112 -13.31 17.02 25.96
CA CYS A 112 -13.50 15.87 25.08
C CYS A 112 -13.05 16.23 23.66
N LEU A 113 -12.37 15.28 23.01
CA LEU A 113 -11.86 15.43 21.64
C LEU A 113 -12.53 14.43 20.71
N TYR A 114 -12.95 14.93 19.55
CA TYR A 114 -13.46 14.17 18.43
C TYR A 114 -12.50 14.34 17.26
N THR A 115 -11.92 13.25 16.78
CA THR A 115 -10.86 13.32 15.76
C THR A 115 -11.23 12.52 14.53
N ALA A 116 -11.03 13.11 13.37
CA ALA A 116 -11.33 12.53 12.07
C ALA A 116 -10.30 12.97 11.02
N THR A 117 -10.10 12.14 10.00
CA THR A 117 -9.33 12.49 8.80
C THR A 117 -10.16 12.25 7.56
N ASP A 118 -9.62 12.63 6.39
CA ASP A 118 -10.14 12.15 5.11
C ASP A 118 -10.08 10.61 5.01
N LEU A 119 -10.96 10.02 4.19
CA LEU A 119 -11.18 8.57 4.13
C LEU A 119 -9.96 7.78 3.63
N SER A 120 -9.17 8.40 2.75
CA SER A 120 -8.00 7.77 2.13
C SER A 120 -6.76 7.86 3.01
N GLY A 121 -6.74 8.78 3.98
CA GLY A 121 -5.57 9.08 4.81
C GLY A 121 -4.52 9.91 4.07
N ILE A 122 -4.95 10.80 3.15
CA ILE A 122 -4.07 11.75 2.45
C ILE A 122 -3.36 12.64 3.46
N MET A 123 -4.10 13.11 4.47
CA MET A 123 -3.57 13.86 5.59
C MET A 123 -3.47 12.93 6.81
N PRO A 124 -2.32 12.28 7.03
CA PRO A 124 -2.16 11.38 8.15
C PRO A 124 -2.19 12.14 9.47
N MET A 125 -2.80 11.51 10.47
CA MET A 125 -2.86 11.98 11.85
C MET A 125 -2.19 10.94 12.74
N TRP A 126 -1.48 11.39 13.76
CA TRP A 126 -0.92 10.54 14.81
C TRP A 126 -1.56 10.86 16.16
N LEU A 127 -1.74 9.81 16.95
CA LEU A 127 -2.27 9.84 18.31
C LEU A 127 -1.17 9.37 19.24
N GLY A 128 -0.92 10.11 20.30
CA GLY A 128 0.03 9.74 21.35
C GLY A 128 -0.52 10.08 22.73
N ARG A 129 0.13 9.53 23.76
CA ARG A 129 -0.12 9.90 25.15
C ARG A 129 1.20 10.33 25.78
N SER A 130 1.16 11.40 26.56
CA SER A 130 2.28 11.77 27.43
C SER A 130 2.24 10.96 28.73
N GLY A 131 3.37 10.92 29.43
CA GLY A 131 3.49 10.20 30.72
C GLY A 131 2.53 10.70 31.81
N ASP A 132 2.08 11.96 31.74
CA ASP A 132 1.08 12.55 32.65
C ASP A 132 -0.39 12.25 32.23
N GLY A 133 -0.57 11.49 31.16
CA GLY A 133 -1.87 11.07 30.64
C GLY A 133 -2.52 12.06 29.66
N ALA A 134 -1.89 13.17 29.29
CA ALA A 134 -2.43 14.08 28.26
C ALA A 134 -2.57 13.37 26.90
N ALA A 135 -3.58 13.76 26.13
CA ALA A 135 -3.79 13.25 24.77
C ALA A 135 -3.12 14.22 23.80
N LEU A 136 -2.16 13.71 23.02
CA LEU A 136 -1.58 14.46 21.92
C LEU A 136 -2.18 13.99 20.59
N LEU A 137 -2.59 14.95 19.78
CA LEU A 137 -2.93 14.77 18.38
C LEU A 137 -1.90 15.55 17.57
N ALA A 138 -1.26 14.90 16.60
CA ALA A 138 -0.34 15.60 15.73
C ALA A 138 -0.58 15.20 14.28
N SER A 139 -0.70 16.18 13.38
CA SER A 139 -0.22 15.97 12.02
C SER A 139 1.27 16.21 12.07
N ALA A 140 2.04 15.20 12.49
CA ALA A 140 3.46 15.40 12.63
C ALA A 140 4.04 15.85 11.27
N HIS A 141 4.50 17.10 11.21
CA HIS A 141 5.68 17.36 10.41
C HIS A 141 6.85 16.76 11.14
N TRP A 142 7.66 16.02 10.39
CA TRP A 142 9.05 15.77 10.75
C TRP A 142 9.22 14.85 11.98
N PRO A 143 10.36 14.16 12.15
CA PRO A 143 10.50 13.26 13.28
C PRO A 143 10.33 14.07 14.55
N LEU A 144 9.65 13.48 15.54
CA LEU A 144 9.22 14.02 16.84
C LEU A 144 10.22 14.94 17.58
N ARG A 145 11.48 14.97 17.14
CA ARG A 145 12.57 15.84 17.58
C ARG A 145 12.44 17.32 17.21
N GLN A 146 11.52 17.73 16.33
CA GLN A 146 11.33 19.16 15.97
C GLN A 146 9.97 19.76 16.32
N VAL A 147 9.02 18.97 16.83
CA VAL A 147 7.80 19.53 17.44
C VAL A 147 8.09 19.70 18.93
N PRO A 148 8.18 20.92 19.48
CA PRO A 148 8.49 21.13 20.90
C PRO A 148 7.55 20.37 21.84
N LEU A 149 6.29 20.15 21.42
CA LEU A 149 5.28 19.39 22.17
C LEU A 149 5.46 17.86 22.11
N ALA A 150 6.35 17.33 21.26
CA ALA A 150 6.47 15.89 21.01
C ALA A 150 7.58 15.18 21.79
N THR A 151 8.41 15.92 22.54
CA THR A 151 9.52 15.37 23.33
C THR A 151 9.07 14.56 24.56
N GLU A 152 7.80 14.66 24.96
CA GLU A 152 7.24 13.98 26.15
C GLU A 152 6.39 12.74 25.81
N LEU A 153 6.44 12.27 24.56
CA LEU A 153 5.50 11.27 24.06
C LEU A 153 5.99 9.84 24.21
N HIS A 154 5.05 8.97 24.58
CA HIS A 154 5.18 7.53 24.51
C HIS A 154 4.07 6.97 23.60
N ASN A 155 4.33 5.84 22.94
CA ASN A 155 3.33 5.08 22.17
C ASN A 155 2.60 5.90 21.08
N LEU A 156 3.33 6.70 20.31
CA LEU A 156 2.77 7.41 19.17
C LEU A 156 2.38 6.40 18.08
N ARG A 157 1.15 6.50 17.59
CA ARG A 157 0.64 5.68 16.48
C ARG A 157 -0.07 6.52 15.44
N GLN A 158 -0.01 6.09 14.19
CA GLN A 158 -0.83 6.69 13.14
C GLN A 158 -2.30 6.29 13.37
N ALA A 159 -3.21 7.25 13.29
CA ALA A 159 -4.64 7.02 13.38
C ALA A 159 -5.13 6.35 12.10
N CYS A 160 -6.02 5.36 12.24
CA CYS A 160 -6.71 4.78 11.09
C CYS A 160 -7.67 5.83 10.51
N PRO A 161 -7.58 6.18 9.20
CA PRO A 161 -8.41 7.22 8.61
C PRO A 161 -9.91 6.94 8.63
N ARG A 162 -10.26 5.66 8.72
CA ARG A 162 -11.64 5.16 8.71
C ARG A 162 -12.28 5.11 10.09
N LEU A 163 -11.57 5.54 11.14
CA LEU A 163 -12.13 5.65 12.48
C LEU A 163 -12.28 7.12 12.87
N LEU A 164 -13.43 7.45 13.46
CA LEU A 164 -13.61 8.69 14.20
C LEU A 164 -13.49 8.38 15.69
N HIS A 165 -12.50 8.95 16.37
CA HIS A 165 -12.24 8.67 17.77
C HIS A 165 -12.84 9.73 18.69
N ARG A 166 -13.42 9.28 19.81
CA ARG A 166 -13.67 10.10 21.01
C ARG A 166 -12.57 9.85 22.03
N LEU A 167 -11.93 10.92 22.48
CA LEU A 167 -10.86 10.85 23.46
C LEU A 167 -11.08 11.84 24.60
N SER A 168 -10.70 11.44 25.81
CA SER A 168 -10.54 12.33 26.96
C SER A 168 -9.10 12.31 27.46
N PRO A 169 -8.51 13.49 27.78
CA PRO A 169 -7.24 13.56 28.47
C PRO A 169 -7.25 12.74 29.77
N GLY A 170 -6.26 11.89 29.95
CA GLY A 170 -6.13 10.97 31.09
C GLY A 170 -6.68 9.57 30.83
N LEU A 171 -7.76 9.43 30.06
CA LEU A 171 -8.39 8.14 29.74
C LEU A 171 -7.89 7.58 28.41
N GLY A 172 -7.57 8.43 27.44
CA GLY A 172 -7.21 8.03 26.08
C GLY A 172 -8.44 7.89 25.19
N ILE A 173 -8.41 6.94 24.25
CA ILE A 173 -9.56 6.65 23.37
C ILE A 173 -10.64 5.93 24.19
N GLU A 174 -11.81 6.55 24.29
CA GLU A 174 -12.98 5.97 24.97
C GLU A 174 -13.86 5.19 24.00
N ALA A 175 -14.02 5.71 22.79
CA ALA A 175 -14.87 5.13 21.76
C ALA A 175 -14.32 5.46 20.38
N SER A 176 -14.61 4.59 19.41
CA SER A 176 -14.30 4.82 18.00
C SER A 176 -15.53 4.44 17.18
N GLU A 177 -15.94 5.32 16.28
CA GLU A 177 -16.98 5.04 15.31
C GLU A 177 -16.30 4.75 13.97
N PRO A 178 -16.43 3.52 13.43
CA PRO A 178 -15.94 3.24 12.09
C PRO A 178 -16.77 3.99 11.05
N ASP A 179 -16.19 4.16 9.87
CA ASP A 179 -16.96 4.61 8.73
C ASP A 179 -18.01 3.56 8.34
N PRO A 180 -19.27 3.96 8.07
CA PRO A 180 -20.30 3.03 7.59
C PRO A 180 -19.95 2.41 6.23
N PHE A 181 -19.07 3.02 5.43
CA PHE A 181 -18.49 2.47 4.20
C PHE A 181 -17.21 1.68 4.50
N TYR A 182 -17.35 0.65 5.33
CA TYR A 182 -16.31 -0.34 5.60
C TYR A 182 -15.92 -1.05 4.30
N GLY A 183 -14.98 -0.46 3.55
CA GLY A 183 -14.68 -0.84 2.18
C GLY A 183 -15.71 -0.30 1.19
N LEU A 184 -15.22 0.26 0.08
CA LEU A 184 -15.95 0.74 -1.09
C LEU A 184 -16.70 -0.41 -1.82
N HIS A 185 -17.51 -1.19 -1.09
CA HIS A 185 -18.31 -2.32 -1.56
C HIS A 185 -19.70 -1.87 -1.98
N ALA A 186 -19.77 -0.92 -2.89
CA ALA A 186 -21.02 -0.68 -3.58
C ALA A 186 -21.15 -1.69 -4.73
N PRO A 187 -22.34 -2.28 -4.94
CA PRO A 187 -22.57 -3.14 -6.09
C PRO A 187 -22.29 -2.36 -7.38
N VAL A 188 -21.76 -3.07 -8.39
CA VAL A 188 -21.56 -2.51 -9.74
C VAL A 188 -22.89 -1.94 -10.22
N ALA A 189 -22.86 -0.66 -10.58
CA ALA A 189 -24.04 0.03 -11.08
C ALA A 189 -24.10 -0.13 -12.59
N SER A 190 -25.04 -0.94 -13.08
CA SER A 190 -25.28 -1.16 -14.51
C SER A 190 -25.58 0.13 -15.28
N GLU A 191 -26.04 1.18 -14.59
CA GLU A 191 -26.31 2.51 -15.14
C GLU A 191 -25.05 3.34 -15.43
N ILE A 192 -23.89 3.01 -14.82
CA ILE A 192 -22.59 3.71 -15.04
C ILE A 192 -21.84 3.08 -16.24
N SER A 193 -22.52 2.27 -17.05
CA SER A 193 -21.90 1.33 -17.98
C SER A 193 -21.00 1.97 -19.04
N ASP A 194 -21.15 3.23 -19.42
CA ASP A 194 -20.37 3.85 -20.51
C ASP A 194 -19.13 4.62 -20.05
N GLY A 195 -18.93 4.81 -18.73
CA GLY A 195 -17.82 5.58 -18.17
C GLY A 195 -17.85 7.09 -18.49
N SER A 196 -18.90 7.60 -19.12
CA SER A 196 -19.04 9.02 -19.51
C SER A 196 -19.01 9.96 -18.29
N ALA A 197 -19.54 9.48 -17.16
CA ALA A 197 -19.54 10.18 -15.88
C ALA A 197 -18.13 10.43 -15.31
N LEU A 198 -17.12 9.65 -15.70
CA LEU A 198 -15.76 9.79 -15.16
C LEU A 198 -15.06 11.06 -15.64
N ARG A 199 -15.32 11.50 -16.88
CA ARG A 199 -14.70 12.69 -17.46
C ARG A 199 -14.89 13.94 -16.59
N PRO A 200 -16.12 14.37 -16.26
CA PRO A 200 -16.32 15.54 -15.40
C PRO A 200 -15.74 15.32 -14.00
N LEU A 201 -15.78 14.11 -13.44
CA LEU A 201 -15.24 13.79 -12.12
C LEU A 201 -13.71 13.91 -12.05
N VAL A 202 -12.99 13.46 -13.08
CA VAL A 202 -11.52 13.63 -13.15
C VAL A 202 -11.15 15.11 -13.20
N VAL A 203 -11.88 15.93 -13.96
CA VAL A 203 -11.65 17.37 -14.03
C VAL A 203 -12.00 18.04 -12.69
N GLN A 204 -13.12 17.67 -12.07
CA GLN A 204 -13.56 18.17 -10.76
C GLN A 204 -12.54 17.86 -9.67
N ALA A 205 -12.05 16.62 -9.61
CA ALA A 205 -11.03 16.20 -8.68
C ALA A 205 -9.73 17.01 -8.83
N ALA A 206 -9.28 17.20 -10.07
CA ALA A 206 -8.11 18.04 -10.35
C ALA A 206 -8.34 19.52 -9.96
N ARG A 207 -9.55 20.05 -10.18
CA ARG A 207 -9.94 21.41 -9.77
C ARG A 207 -9.88 21.61 -8.26
N ARG A 208 -10.38 20.65 -7.47
CA ARG A 208 -10.25 20.68 -6.00
C ARG A 208 -8.78 20.71 -5.58
N CYS A 209 -7.93 19.92 -6.22
CA CYS A 209 -6.50 19.91 -5.91
C CYS A 209 -5.75 21.21 -6.26
N VAL A 210 -6.25 22.04 -7.18
CA VAL A 210 -5.64 23.35 -7.49
C VAL A 210 -6.36 24.53 -6.84
N ALA A 211 -7.41 24.27 -6.04
CA ALA A 211 -8.20 25.33 -5.42
C ALA A 211 -7.34 26.21 -4.50
N GLY A 212 -7.36 27.52 -4.76
CA GLY A 212 -6.57 28.51 -4.02
C GLY A 212 -5.11 28.63 -4.46
N GLU A 213 -4.71 28.01 -5.58
CA GLU A 213 -3.34 28.07 -6.09
C GLU A 213 -3.27 28.75 -7.46
N ASP A 214 -2.35 29.72 -7.61
CA ASP A 214 -2.04 30.32 -8.92
C ASP A 214 -1.06 29.46 -9.73
N ARG A 215 -0.22 28.68 -9.04
CA ARG A 215 0.78 27.79 -9.64
C ARG A 215 0.98 26.54 -8.78
N VAL A 216 1.02 25.40 -9.45
CA VAL A 216 1.35 24.09 -8.85
C VAL A 216 2.46 23.40 -9.61
N GLY A 217 3.06 22.39 -9.00
CA GLY A 217 3.95 21.43 -9.66
C GLY A 217 3.21 20.13 -9.96
N LEU A 218 3.74 19.34 -10.89
CA LEU A 218 3.23 17.99 -11.19
C LEU A 218 4.40 17.02 -11.25
N LEU A 219 4.34 15.93 -10.48
CA LEU A 219 5.23 14.80 -10.67
C LEU A 219 4.90 14.12 -12.00
N PHE A 220 5.83 14.20 -12.95
CA PHE A 220 5.54 13.91 -14.34
C PHE A 220 6.49 12.85 -14.90
N SER A 221 5.97 11.67 -15.23
CA SER A 221 6.74 10.56 -15.83
C SER A 221 6.49 10.40 -17.33
N GLY A 222 5.61 11.24 -17.90
CA GLY A 222 5.04 11.03 -19.23
C GLY A 222 4.06 9.83 -19.29
N GLY A 223 3.74 9.20 -18.15
CA GLY A 223 2.75 8.12 -17.99
C GLY A 223 1.32 8.55 -18.33
N LEU A 224 0.38 7.60 -18.45
CA LEU A 224 -1.05 7.90 -18.62
C LEU A 224 -1.58 8.83 -17.51
N ASP A 225 -1.23 8.55 -16.26
CA ASP A 225 -1.84 9.22 -15.10
C ASP A 225 -1.37 10.66 -14.96
N SER A 226 -0.05 10.87 -14.88
CA SER A 226 0.54 12.20 -14.82
C SER A 226 0.38 12.94 -16.16
N GLY A 227 0.40 12.22 -17.29
CA GLY A 227 0.12 12.77 -18.61
C GLY A 227 -1.30 13.31 -18.77
N LEU A 228 -2.30 12.60 -18.26
CA LEU A 228 -3.67 13.09 -18.25
C LEU A 228 -3.80 14.36 -17.40
N LEU A 229 -3.22 14.38 -16.20
CA LEU A 229 -3.21 15.58 -15.36
C LEU A 229 -2.51 16.75 -16.05
N ALA A 230 -1.34 16.51 -16.67
CA ALA A 230 -0.62 17.52 -17.44
C ALA A 230 -1.46 18.05 -18.61
N PHE A 231 -2.18 17.16 -19.30
CA PHE A 231 -3.07 17.52 -20.39
C PHE A 231 -4.24 18.41 -19.95
N LEU A 232 -4.76 18.25 -18.72
CA LEU A 232 -5.78 19.16 -18.18
C LEU A 232 -5.28 20.61 -18.08
N PHE A 233 -4.00 20.81 -17.73
CA PHE A 233 -3.36 22.13 -17.74
C PHE A 233 -3.10 22.65 -19.15
N ALA A 234 -2.57 21.79 -20.04
CA ALA A 234 -2.35 22.15 -21.45
C ALA A 234 -3.65 22.62 -22.13
N SER A 235 -4.76 21.93 -21.83
CA SER A 235 -6.10 22.21 -22.35
C SER A 235 -6.84 23.33 -21.62
N LYS A 236 -6.19 24.01 -20.66
CA LYS A 236 -6.75 25.12 -19.88
C LYS A 236 -8.00 24.79 -19.06
N LEU A 237 -8.28 23.50 -18.81
CA LEU A 237 -9.42 23.06 -17.99
C LEU A 237 -9.28 23.43 -16.51
N LEU A 238 -8.04 23.72 -16.08
CA LEU A 238 -7.65 24.11 -14.73
C LEU A 238 -7.20 25.58 -14.62
N ALA A 239 -7.45 26.40 -15.65
CA ALA A 239 -7.15 27.83 -15.61
C ALA A 239 -7.93 28.53 -14.46
N PRO A 240 -7.38 29.59 -13.84
CA PRO A 240 -6.13 30.29 -14.18
C PRO A 240 -4.84 29.64 -13.65
N CYS A 241 -4.95 28.54 -12.88
CA CYS A 241 -3.80 27.87 -12.28
C CYS A 241 -2.80 27.37 -13.33
N GLN A 242 -1.52 27.67 -13.13
CA GLN A 242 -0.41 27.23 -13.96
C GLN A 242 0.25 25.97 -13.41
N CYS A 243 0.94 25.21 -14.25
CA CYS A 243 1.63 23.99 -13.85
C CYS A 243 3.03 23.89 -14.46
N THR A 244 4.01 23.55 -13.61
CA THR A 244 5.34 23.13 -14.03
C THR A 244 5.51 21.62 -13.78
N CYS A 245 5.96 20.87 -14.79
CA CYS A 245 6.12 19.43 -14.71
C CYS A 245 7.55 19.07 -14.29
N TYR A 246 7.71 18.16 -13.32
CA TYR A 246 9.00 17.77 -12.76
C TYR A 246 9.26 16.27 -12.93
N THR A 247 10.44 15.93 -13.44
CA THR A 247 10.88 14.54 -13.64
C THR A 247 12.29 14.34 -13.09
N VAL A 248 12.55 13.18 -12.49
CA VAL A 248 13.91 12.80 -12.09
C VAL A 248 14.27 11.44 -12.66
N GLY A 249 15.55 11.26 -13.00
CA GLY A 249 16.10 9.98 -13.41
C GLY A 249 17.46 9.75 -12.76
N PHE A 250 17.93 8.50 -12.78
CA PHE A 250 19.20 8.11 -12.16
C PHE A 250 20.16 7.59 -13.23
N HIS A 251 21.36 8.18 -13.28
CA HIS A 251 22.45 7.74 -14.12
C HIS A 251 23.22 6.59 -13.46
N LEU A 252 23.60 5.58 -14.24
CA LEU A 252 24.23 4.37 -13.75
C LEU A 252 25.61 4.21 -14.41
N GLU A 253 26.69 4.58 -13.74
CA GLU A 253 28.05 4.38 -14.26
C GLU A 253 28.61 2.96 -14.02
N ASP A 254 27.79 1.90 -14.11
CA ASP A 254 28.26 0.52 -13.88
C ASP A 254 28.57 -0.22 -15.19
N LYS A 255 29.84 -0.64 -15.36
CA LYS A 255 30.33 -1.39 -16.53
C LYS A 255 29.63 -2.74 -16.75
N LYS A 256 28.97 -3.31 -15.74
CA LYS A 256 28.29 -4.63 -15.82
C LYS A 256 26.83 -4.56 -16.27
N ILE A 257 26.24 -3.37 -16.36
CA ILE A 257 24.85 -3.19 -16.78
C ILE A 257 24.80 -3.03 -18.30
N LYS A 258 24.08 -3.93 -19.00
CA LYS A 258 23.71 -3.73 -20.40
C LYS A 258 22.92 -2.41 -20.51
N ASN A 259 23.31 -1.52 -21.42
CA ASN A 259 22.72 -0.17 -21.61
C ASN A 259 22.95 0.85 -20.48
N LYS A 260 24.09 0.80 -19.77
CA LYS A 260 24.44 1.78 -18.70
C LYS A 260 24.37 3.26 -19.12
N TYR A 261 24.66 3.58 -20.39
CA TYR A 261 24.56 4.94 -20.94
C TYR A 261 23.18 5.30 -21.50
N ALA A 262 22.22 4.37 -21.53
CA ALA A 262 20.89 4.69 -22.01
C ALA A 262 20.25 5.70 -21.06
N TYR A 263 19.57 6.70 -21.60
CA TYR A 263 18.88 7.71 -20.81
C TYR A 263 17.70 7.07 -20.05
N PRO A 264 17.35 7.54 -18.83
CA PRO A 264 16.19 7.03 -18.09
C PRO A 264 14.90 7.16 -18.91
N GLU A 265 14.11 6.09 -18.93
CA GLU A 265 12.94 5.99 -19.81
C GLU A 265 11.87 7.03 -19.45
N ASP A 266 11.60 7.22 -18.15
CA ASP A 266 10.62 8.21 -17.69
C ASP A 266 11.01 9.63 -18.10
N VAL A 267 12.31 9.96 -18.14
CA VAL A 267 12.79 11.28 -18.53
C VAL A 267 12.67 11.48 -20.04
N SER A 268 13.08 10.51 -20.86
CA SER A 268 12.87 10.56 -22.33
C SER A 268 11.40 10.76 -22.69
N MET A 269 10.51 10.12 -21.93
CA MET A 269 9.10 10.08 -22.22
C MET A 269 8.37 11.32 -21.73
N ALA A 270 8.72 11.80 -20.54
CA ALA A 270 8.32 13.11 -20.07
C ALA A 270 8.75 14.20 -21.06
N GLU A 271 9.98 14.15 -21.57
CA GLU A 271 10.46 15.10 -22.57
C GLU A 271 9.58 15.12 -23.83
N ALA A 272 9.30 13.95 -24.40
CA ALA A 272 8.50 13.83 -25.61
C ALA A 272 7.07 14.36 -25.39
N ALA A 273 6.44 13.96 -24.29
CA ALA A 273 5.10 14.41 -23.93
C ALA A 273 5.04 15.93 -23.62
N ALA A 274 6.05 16.48 -22.95
CA ALA A 274 6.15 17.90 -22.67
C ALA A 274 6.29 18.72 -23.95
N ARG A 275 7.09 18.27 -24.91
CA ARG A 275 7.21 18.91 -26.23
C ARG A 275 5.91 18.87 -27.01
N GLU A 276 5.23 17.72 -27.04
CA GLU A 276 3.97 17.55 -27.78
C GLU A 276 2.82 18.40 -27.20
N MET A 277 2.74 18.51 -25.88
CA MET A 277 1.70 19.30 -25.20
C MET A 277 2.12 20.75 -24.90
N ASN A 278 3.33 21.17 -25.29
CA ASN A 278 3.93 22.48 -25.00
C ASN A 278 3.87 22.84 -23.50
N LEU A 279 4.32 21.91 -22.65
CA LEU A 279 4.34 22.05 -21.19
C LEU A 279 5.63 22.70 -20.70
N GLU A 280 5.54 23.47 -19.62
CA GLU A 280 6.73 23.82 -18.86
C GLU A 280 7.24 22.57 -18.13
N TRP A 281 8.45 22.13 -18.47
CA TRP A 281 9.01 20.88 -17.96
C TRP A 281 10.46 21.07 -17.52
N LYS A 282 10.76 20.53 -16.34
CA LYS A 282 12.09 20.52 -15.74
C LYS A 282 12.45 19.10 -15.32
N HIS A 283 13.72 18.76 -15.45
CA HIS A 283 14.22 17.46 -15.05
C HIS A 283 15.60 17.53 -14.41
N HIS A 284 15.93 16.50 -13.64
CA HIS A 284 17.28 16.29 -13.09
C HIS A 284 17.70 14.83 -13.27
N ILE A 285 18.95 14.63 -13.68
CA ILE A 285 19.57 13.30 -13.79
C ILE A 285 20.57 13.17 -12.66
N MET A 286 20.24 12.32 -11.69
CA MET A 286 21.00 12.13 -10.46
C MET A 286 22.07 11.06 -10.61
N ASP A 287 23.20 11.25 -9.94
CA ASP A 287 24.25 10.24 -9.82
C ASP A 287 24.03 9.28 -8.62
N LEU A 288 24.95 8.32 -8.44
CA LEU A 288 24.88 7.36 -7.34
C LEU A 288 25.15 7.98 -5.95
N ALA A 289 25.91 9.08 -5.88
CA ALA A 289 26.18 9.77 -4.63
C ALA A 289 24.93 10.53 -4.15
N GLU A 290 24.24 11.21 -5.05
CA GLU A 290 22.93 11.82 -4.81
C GLU A 290 21.89 10.76 -4.42
N ALA A 291 21.85 9.62 -5.12
CA ALA A 291 20.97 8.51 -4.77
C ALA A 291 21.25 7.98 -3.35
N ARG A 292 22.52 7.86 -2.96
CA ARG A 292 22.89 7.47 -1.60
C ARG A 292 22.42 8.51 -0.58
N GLN A 293 22.59 9.80 -0.86
CA GLN A 293 22.15 10.86 0.05
C GLN A 293 20.62 10.86 0.22
N LEU A 294 19.85 10.70 -0.86
CA LEU A 294 18.39 10.58 -0.79
C LEU A 294 17.95 9.38 0.06
N LEU A 295 18.64 8.24 -0.08
CA LEU A 295 18.36 7.06 0.72
C LEU A 295 18.54 7.34 2.22
N LEU A 296 19.61 8.06 2.60
CA LEU A 296 19.85 8.50 3.98
C LEU A 296 18.78 9.48 4.47
N ASP A 297 18.43 10.47 3.66
CA ASP A 297 17.46 11.50 4.00
C ASP A 297 16.07 10.91 4.27
N CYS A 298 15.67 9.88 3.52
CA CYS A 298 14.34 9.29 3.64
C CYS A 298 14.21 8.30 4.81
N ALA A 299 15.26 7.54 5.12
CA ALA A 299 15.16 6.33 5.96
C ALA A 299 14.59 6.60 7.36
N SER A 300 14.98 7.71 8.01
CA SER A 300 14.53 8.05 9.36
C SER A 300 13.11 8.61 9.45
N LEU A 301 12.44 8.85 8.32
CA LEU A 301 11.16 9.55 8.25
C LEU A 301 10.00 8.63 7.88
N VAL A 302 10.29 7.52 7.23
CA VAL A 302 9.29 6.65 6.63
C VAL A 302 9.22 5.36 7.45
N ALA A 303 8.04 5.06 7.98
CA ALA A 303 7.83 3.81 8.71
C ALA A 303 7.75 2.60 7.75
N ASP A 304 8.09 1.45 8.29
CA ASP A 304 8.15 0.17 7.58
C ASP A 304 8.98 0.25 6.30
N TRP A 305 10.22 0.71 6.48
CA TRP A 305 11.13 1.01 5.38
C TRP A 305 11.48 -0.24 4.58
N ASN A 306 11.31 -0.24 3.27
CA ASN A 306 11.71 -1.36 2.42
C ASN A 306 12.21 -0.86 1.06
N SER A 307 12.78 -1.74 0.24
CA SER A 307 13.39 -1.36 -1.04
C SER A 307 12.42 -0.70 -2.02
N VAL A 308 11.14 -1.11 -2.02
CA VAL A 308 10.10 -0.53 -2.89
C VAL A 308 9.71 0.86 -2.39
N LYS A 309 9.36 1.00 -1.09
CA LYS A 309 9.05 2.31 -0.48
C LYS A 309 10.23 3.27 -0.61
N ALA A 310 11.46 2.79 -0.45
CA ALA A 310 12.68 3.59 -0.63
C ALA A 310 12.81 4.09 -2.07
N SER A 311 12.68 3.20 -3.05
CA SER A 311 12.77 3.55 -4.47
C SER A 311 11.77 4.65 -4.86
N VAL A 312 10.49 4.47 -4.51
CA VAL A 312 9.44 5.45 -4.82
C VAL A 312 9.67 6.74 -4.06
N GLY A 313 9.97 6.66 -2.76
CA GLY A 313 10.19 7.82 -1.90
C GLY A 313 11.38 8.68 -2.34
N MET A 314 12.51 8.06 -2.71
CA MET A 314 13.70 8.78 -3.21
C MET A 314 13.38 9.56 -4.50
N THR A 315 12.67 8.92 -5.44
CA THR A 315 12.26 9.55 -6.71
C THR A 315 11.32 10.73 -6.43
N MET A 316 10.34 10.53 -5.56
CA MET A 316 9.38 11.57 -5.18
C MET A 316 10.06 12.75 -4.50
N LEU A 317 10.90 12.49 -3.49
CA LEU A 317 11.61 13.52 -2.73
C LEU A 317 12.47 14.39 -3.65
N ALA A 318 13.21 13.78 -4.57
CA ALA A 318 14.06 14.50 -5.52
C ALA A 318 13.24 15.44 -6.41
N ALA A 319 12.12 14.96 -6.97
CA ALA A 319 11.25 15.79 -7.80
C ALA A 319 10.55 16.90 -6.99
N CYS A 320 10.16 16.63 -5.74
CA CYS A 320 9.62 17.64 -4.83
C CYS A 320 10.65 18.72 -4.49
N ARG A 321 11.94 18.37 -4.34
CA ARG A 321 13.02 19.35 -4.11
C ARG A 321 13.20 20.28 -5.31
N LEU A 322 13.16 19.76 -6.54
CA LEU A 322 13.18 20.60 -7.75
C LEU A 322 11.99 21.58 -7.79
N ALA A 323 10.80 21.12 -7.42
CA ALA A 323 9.63 21.98 -7.35
C ALA A 323 9.80 23.07 -6.27
N ALA A 324 10.32 22.71 -5.09
CA ALA A 324 10.55 23.65 -4.00
C ALA A 324 11.58 24.74 -4.37
N GLU A 325 12.62 24.39 -5.13
CA GLU A 325 13.63 25.33 -5.65
C GLU A 325 13.01 26.41 -6.56
N ASP A 326 11.94 26.07 -7.27
CA ASP A 326 11.16 27.02 -8.09
C ASP A 326 10.11 27.82 -7.29
N GLY A 327 10.04 27.63 -5.98
CA GLY A 327 9.04 28.25 -5.11
C GLY A 327 7.64 27.66 -5.26
N VAL A 328 7.50 26.48 -5.86
CA VAL A 328 6.23 25.75 -5.92
C VAL A 328 5.87 25.24 -4.53
N ARG A 329 4.65 25.57 -4.07
CA ARG A 329 4.15 25.14 -2.76
C ARG A 329 3.37 23.83 -2.80
N VAL A 330 2.60 23.61 -3.86
CA VAL A 330 1.71 22.46 -4.01
C VAL A 330 2.16 21.63 -5.21
N VAL A 331 2.31 20.32 -5.02
CA VAL A 331 2.71 19.37 -6.05
C VAL A 331 1.64 18.29 -6.20
N LEU A 332 1.23 18.02 -7.44
CA LEU A 332 0.25 16.99 -7.76
C LEU A 332 0.94 15.66 -8.08
N SER A 333 0.28 14.55 -7.73
CA SER A 333 0.72 13.18 -8.06
C SER A 333 -0.41 12.37 -8.70
N GLY A 334 -0.03 11.48 -9.62
CA GLY A 334 -0.92 10.49 -10.24
C GLY A 334 -1.20 9.26 -9.38
N LEU A 335 -0.71 9.21 -8.13
CA LEU A 335 -1.00 8.14 -7.17
C LEU A 335 -2.52 8.01 -6.96
N GLY A 336 -3.00 6.78 -6.81
CA GLY A 336 -4.42 6.46 -6.65
C GLY A 336 -5.07 5.93 -7.94
N SER A 337 -4.58 6.35 -9.11
CA SER A 337 -5.11 5.91 -10.41
C SER A 337 -5.08 4.39 -10.60
N GLU A 338 -4.06 3.72 -10.06
CA GLU A 338 -3.89 2.28 -10.14
C GLU A 338 -5.01 1.51 -9.44
N GLU A 339 -5.35 1.93 -8.22
CA GLU A 339 -6.43 1.32 -7.45
C GLU A 339 -7.80 1.79 -7.95
N ALA A 340 -7.93 3.04 -8.41
CA ALA A 340 -9.18 3.54 -8.97
C ALA A 340 -9.55 2.83 -10.28
N PHE A 341 -8.59 2.59 -11.17
CA PHE A 341 -8.82 2.13 -12.55
C PHE A 341 -8.10 0.82 -12.88
N ALA A 342 -7.94 -0.09 -11.91
CA ALA A 342 -7.45 -1.45 -12.16
C ALA A 342 -6.10 -1.53 -12.91
N GLY A 343 -5.11 -0.73 -12.55
CA GLY A 343 -3.86 -0.68 -13.33
C GLY A 343 -2.76 -1.68 -12.94
N TYR A 344 -2.83 -2.38 -11.80
CA TYR A 344 -1.86 -3.41 -11.41
C TYR A 344 -2.15 -4.76 -12.07
N GLN A 345 -1.12 -5.61 -12.22
CA GLN A 345 -1.27 -6.96 -12.77
C GLN A 345 -2.24 -7.83 -11.95
N ARG A 346 -2.27 -7.68 -10.61
CA ARG A 346 -3.26 -8.35 -9.77
C ARG A 346 -4.71 -7.92 -10.09
N HIS A 347 -4.90 -6.68 -10.53
CA HIS A 347 -6.22 -6.19 -10.92
C HIS A 347 -6.70 -6.87 -12.19
N ALA A 348 -5.80 -7.17 -13.14
CA ALA A 348 -6.16 -7.92 -14.34
C ALA A 348 -6.78 -9.28 -13.99
N ARG A 349 -6.20 -9.98 -13.03
CA ARG A 349 -6.73 -11.27 -12.54
C ARG A 349 -8.07 -11.11 -11.84
N ALA A 350 -8.19 -10.10 -10.98
CA ALA A 350 -9.45 -9.77 -10.34
C ALA A 350 -10.54 -9.44 -11.38
N CYS A 351 -10.19 -8.75 -12.48
CA CYS A 351 -11.09 -8.46 -13.60
C CYS A 351 -11.56 -9.73 -14.31
N VAL A 352 -10.67 -10.70 -14.52
CA VAL A 352 -11.03 -12.01 -15.07
C VAL A 352 -11.94 -12.80 -14.12
N ALA A 353 -11.70 -12.71 -12.82
CA ALA A 353 -12.55 -13.32 -11.79
C ALA A 353 -13.93 -12.64 -11.63
N GLY A 354 -14.09 -11.44 -12.20
CA GLY A 354 -15.37 -10.75 -12.32
C GLY A 354 -15.49 -9.49 -11.44
N ASP A 355 -16.66 -8.86 -11.53
CA ASP A 355 -16.95 -7.55 -10.95
C ASP A 355 -16.72 -7.48 -9.44
N ALA A 356 -17.20 -8.48 -8.69
CA ALA A 356 -17.08 -8.51 -7.23
C ALA A 356 -15.62 -8.61 -6.77
N ALA A 357 -14.83 -9.48 -7.40
CA ALA A 357 -13.40 -9.64 -7.11
C ALA A 357 -12.63 -8.36 -7.45
N THR A 358 -12.94 -7.73 -8.58
CA THR A 358 -12.33 -6.47 -9.04
C THR A 358 -12.60 -5.32 -8.08
N ALA A 359 -13.86 -5.13 -7.68
CA ALA A 359 -14.23 -4.09 -6.73
C ALA A 359 -13.54 -4.32 -5.37
N ARG A 360 -13.48 -5.58 -4.92
CA ARG A 360 -12.87 -5.95 -3.64
C ARG A 360 -11.36 -5.72 -3.61
N ASP A 361 -10.61 -6.20 -4.60
CA ASP A 361 -9.14 -6.04 -4.63
C ASP A 361 -8.75 -4.56 -4.65
N ARG A 362 -9.37 -3.76 -5.54
CA ARG A 362 -9.15 -2.30 -5.64
C ARG A 362 -9.48 -1.57 -4.34
N THR A 363 -10.61 -1.94 -3.71
CA THR A 363 -11.06 -1.37 -2.43
C THR A 363 -10.06 -1.65 -1.31
N LEU A 364 -9.62 -2.90 -1.18
CA LEU A 364 -8.60 -3.26 -0.20
C LEU A 364 -7.31 -2.48 -0.45
N GLY A 365 -6.98 -2.22 -1.72
CA GLY A 365 -5.75 -1.52 -2.10
C GLY A 365 -5.77 -0.07 -1.65
N LEU A 366 -6.91 0.59 -1.85
CA LEU A 366 -7.18 1.94 -1.33
C LEU A 366 -7.22 1.96 0.19
N ALA A 367 -7.87 0.99 0.84
CA ALA A 367 -7.96 0.92 2.29
C ALA A 367 -6.58 0.81 2.95
N GLN A 368 -5.61 0.16 2.31
CA GLN A 368 -4.23 0.04 2.81
C GLN A 368 -3.30 1.19 2.34
N MET A 369 -3.78 2.13 1.54
CA MET A 369 -2.91 3.17 0.94
C MET A 369 -2.34 4.16 1.98
N TRP A 370 -3.09 4.42 3.05
CA TRP A 370 -2.72 5.40 4.09
C TRP A 370 -1.38 5.13 4.77
N HIS A 371 -1.00 3.86 5.00
CA HIS A 371 0.31 3.48 5.56
C HIS A 371 1.27 2.90 4.51
N ARG A 372 0.75 2.34 3.42
CA ARG A 372 1.58 1.81 2.32
C ARG A 372 2.26 2.93 1.53
N ASP A 373 1.53 4.00 1.22
CA ASP A 373 1.97 5.07 0.31
C ASP A 373 1.89 6.47 0.95
N LEU A 374 0.73 6.87 1.46
CA LEU A 374 0.46 8.28 1.80
C LEU A 374 1.26 8.76 3.01
N GLN A 375 1.52 7.88 3.98
CA GLN A 375 2.41 8.19 5.11
C GLN A 375 3.84 8.55 4.63
N ARG A 376 4.40 7.77 3.69
CA ARG A 376 5.70 8.04 3.09
C ARG A 376 5.67 9.38 2.35
N ASP A 377 4.68 9.56 1.49
CA ASP A 377 4.63 10.75 0.64
C ASP A 377 4.43 12.03 1.46
N PHE A 378 3.58 11.99 2.49
CA PHE A 378 3.40 13.12 3.39
C PHE A 378 4.70 13.50 4.13
N ALA A 379 5.42 12.50 4.65
CA ALA A 379 6.67 12.73 5.38
C ALA A 379 7.77 13.32 4.47
N LEU A 380 7.92 12.79 3.25
CA LEU A 380 8.95 13.24 2.30
C LEU A 380 8.59 14.57 1.62
N ALA A 381 7.31 14.83 1.35
CA ALA A 381 6.85 16.13 0.86
C ALA A 381 7.12 17.23 1.90
N SER A 382 6.87 16.92 3.17
CA SER A 382 7.21 17.81 4.29
C SER A 382 8.72 18.10 4.36
N LEU A 383 9.59 17.11 4.09
CA LEU A 383 11.06 17.33 3.99
C LEU A 383 11.39 18.39 2.94
N ALA A 384 10.75 18.27 1.79
CA ALA A 384 10.92 19.19 0.67
C ALA A 384 10.18 20.53 0.87
N LYS A 385 9.42 20.69 1.95
CA LYS A 385 8.59 21.86 2.25
C LYS A 385 7.52 22.15 1.18
N VAL A 386 6.95 21.08 0.62
CA VAL A 386 5.83 21.14 -0.33
C VAL A 386 4.65 20.33 0.19
N GLU A 387 3.45 20.68 -0.28
CA GLU A 387 2.22 19.94 -0.02
C GLU A 387 1.89 19.04 -1.23
N MET A 388 1.65 17.76 -1.00
CA MET A 388 1.23 16.83 -2.05
C MET A 388 -0.29 16.72 -2.11
N ARG A 389 -0.86 16.73 -3.33
CA ARG A 389 -2.30 16.50 -3.56
C ARG A 389 -2.52 15.44 -4.64
N TYR A 390 -3.61 14.69 -4.51
CA TYR A 390 -3.86 13.45 -5.27
C TYR A 390 -5.24 13.45 -5.93
N PRO A 391 -5.36 13.95 -7.18
CA PRO A 391 -6.66 14.01 -7.86
C PRO A 391 -7.36 12.65 -7.97
N PHE A 392 -6.62 11.56 -8.15
CA PHE A 392 -7.23 10.23 -8.27
C PHE A 392 -7.73 9.62 -6.96
N LEU A 393 -7.53 10.30 -5.83
CA LEU A 393 -8.07 9.92 -4.52
C LEU A 393 -9.28 10.75 -4.11
N ASP A 394 -9.82 11.57 -5.01
CA ASP A 394 -11.07 12.28 -4.77
C ASP A 394 -12.23 11.31 -4.56
N SER A 395 -12.99 11.48 -3.48
CA SER A 395 -14.01 10.49 -3.11
C SER A 395 -15.19 10.45 -4.09
N ASP A 396 -15.54 11.56 -4.76
CA ASP A 396 -16.59 11.52 -5.79
C ASP A 396 -16.14 10.72 -7.01
N LEU A 397 -14.85 10.82 -7.36
CA LEU A 397 -14.27 10.02 -8.43
C LEU A 397 -14.20 8.53 -8.04
N LEU A 398 -13.71 8.23 -6.84
CA LEU A 398 -13.58 6.86 -6.34
C LEU A 398 -14.94 6.16 -6.21
N ASP A 399 -15.97 6.89 -5.75
CA ASP A 399 -17.34 6.38 -5.61
C ASP A 399 -17.89 5.82 -6.92
N VAL A 400 -17.50 6.41 -8.06
CA VAL A 400 -17.91 5.97 -9.40
C VAL A 400 -16.93 4.95 -9.98
N ALA A 401 -15.62 5.21 -9.90
CA ALA A 401 -14.58 4.37 -10.53
C ALA A 401 -14.59 2.93 -10.00
N LEU A 402 -14.83 2.73 -8.70
CA LEU A 402 -14.84 1.41 -8.08
C LEU A 402 -16.08 0.58 -8.40
N ARG A 403 -17.15 1.22 -8.87
CA ARG A 403 -18.40 0.58 -9.29
C ARG A 403 -18.46 0.29 -10.79
N LEU A 404 -17.38 0.57 -11.53
CA LEU A 404 -17.29 0.25 -12.95
C LEU A 404 -17.25 -1.27 -13.16
N PRO A 405 -17.94 -1.80 -14.19
CA PRO A 405 -17.79 -3.20 -14.59
C PRO A 405 -16.33 -3.52 -14.94
N ALA A 406 -15.86 -4.71 -14.54
CA ALA A 406 -14.50 -5.19 -14.77
C ALA A 406 -14.10 -5.12 -16.26
N ALA A 407 -15.05 -5.43 -17.15
CA ALA A 407 -14.86 -5.39 -18.60
C ALA A 407 -14.45 -4.01 -19.14
N ARG A 408 -14.66 -2.92 -18.40
CA ARG A 408 -14.24 -1.57 -18.81
C ARG A 408 -12.78 -1.27 -18.57
N GLU A 409 -12.16 -2.02 -17.68
CA GLU A 409 -10.74 -1.87 -17.38
C GLU A 409 -9.87 -2.78 -18.25
N LEU A 410 -10.48 -3.79 -18.86
CA LEU A 410 -9.85 -4.65 -19.86
C LEU A 410 -9.73 -3.94 -21.22
N PRO A 411 -8.73 -4.28 -22.05
CA PRO A 411 -8.61 -3.79 -23.42
C PRO A 411 -9.85 -4.06 -24.28
N PRO A 412 -10.17 -3.20 -25.26
CA PRO A 412 -11.31 -3.40 -26.16
C PRO A 412 -11.15 -4.65 -27.06
N ALA A 413 -12.27 -5.32 -27.32
CA ALA A 413 -12.33 -6.61 -28.00
C ALA A 413 -11.85 -6.57 -29.47
N GLY A 414 -10.65 -7.13 -29.68
CA GLY A 414 -10.15 -7.74 -30.92
C GLY A 414 -9.46 -9.10 -30.67
N LEU A 415 -9.46 -9.53 -29.40
CA LEU A 415 -9.10 -10.85 -28.89
C LEU A 415 -10.34 -11.35 -28.15
N SER A 416 -10.96 -12.43 -28.62
CA SER A 416 -12.25 -12.93 -28.13
C SER A 416 -12.14 -13.39 -26.67
N CYS A 417 -13.01 -12.82 -25.82
CA CYS A 417 -13.22 -13.16 -24.41
C CYS A 417 -13.75 -14.60 -24.14
N ARG A 418 -13.60 -15.52 -25.09
CA ARG A 418 -13.87 -16.95 -24.91
C ARG A 418 -12.66 -17.83 -25.26
N ASP A 419 -11.79 -17.37 -26.18
CA ASP A 419 -10.54 -18.07 -26.50
C ASP A 419 -9.37 -17.56 -25.64
N ALA A 420 -9.47 -16.32 -25.15
CA ALA A 420 -8.46 -15.68 -24.30
C ALA A 420 -8.47 -16.18 -22.84
N VAL A 421 -9.52 -16.89 -22.42
CA VAL A 421 -9.56 -17.57 -21.10
C VAL A 421 -8.77 -18.89 -21.14
N ALA A 422 -8.48 -19.44 -22.33
CA ALA A 422 -7.70 -20.67 -22.48
C ALA A 422 -6.26 -20.46 -22.98
N GLN A 423 -5.92 -19.24 -23.39
CA GLN A 423 -4.57 -18.89 -23.86
C GLN A 423 -4.15 -17.51 -23.31
N SER A 424 -3.41 -17.51 -22.20
CA SER A 424 -2.41 -16.47 -21.85
C SER A 424 -2.87 -15.00 -21.76
N VAL A 425 -3.98 -14.68 -21.06
CA VAL A 425 -4.36 -13.28 -20.73
C VAL A 425 -3.70 -12.67 -19.47
N PRO A 426 -2.74 -13.30 -18.77
CA PRO A 426 -1.87 -12.53 -17.86
C PRO A 426 -0.87 -11.64 -18.62
N GLY A 427 -0.52 -12.01 -19.86
CA GLY A 427 0.52 -11.34 -20.67
C GLY A 427 0.01 -10.14 -21.48
N GLU A 428 -1.21 -10.19 -22.03
CA GLU A 428 -1.72 -9.13 -22.91
C GLU A 428 -2.26 -7.91 -22.15
N LEU A 429 -2.90 -8.09 -20.99
CA LEU A 429 -3.21 -6.97 -20.07
C LEU A 429 -1.94 -6.33 -19.48
N ALA A 430 -0.88 -7.11 -19.30
CA ALA A 430 0.42 -6.57 -18.93
C ALA A 430 1.06 -5.78 -20.08
N ALA A 431 0.74 -6.13 -21.34
CA ALA A 431 1.28 -5.47 -22.52
C ALA A 431 0.56 -4.15 -22.89
N ASP A 432 -0.73 -4.01 -22.60
CA ASP A 432 -1.49 -2.76 -22.80
C ASP A 432 -1.42 -1.80 -21.59
N GLY A 433 -1.09 -2.33 -20.39
CA GLY A 433 -0.90 -1.57 -19.16
C GLY A 433 -2.17 -1.27 -18.36
N GLY A 434 -3.32 -1.89 -18.67
CA GLY A 434 -4.60 -1.74 -17.96
C GLY A 434 -5.21 -0.33 -18.05
N LYS A 435 -6.11 0.00 -17.11
CA LYS A 435 -6.79 1.30 -16.97
C LYS A 435 -7.65 1.70 -18.15
N GLY A 436 -8.38 0.75 -18.74
CA GLY A 436 -9.24 0.96 -19.91
C GLY A 436 -10.16 2.17 -19.77
N ALA A 437 -10.79 2.36 -18.61
CA ALA A 437 -11.69 3.49 -18.37
C ALA A 437 -10.95 4.83 -18.34
N LEU A 438 -9.77 4.89 -17.70
CA LEU A 438 -8.96 6.12 -17.65
C LEU A 438 -8.42 6.50 -19.02
N ARG A 439 -8.04 5.52 -19.85
CA ARG A 439 -7.63 5.74 -21.25
C ARG A 439 -8.79 6.29 -22.07
N ALA A 440 -9.99 5.76 -21.89
CA ALA A 440 -11.19 6.27 -22.54
C ALA A 440 -11.46 7.74 -22.15
N VAL A 441 -11.32 8.08 -20.86
CA VAL A 441 -11.40 9.47 -20.39
C VAL A 441 -10.35 10.34 -21.08
N ALA A 442 -9.09 9.92 -21.12
CA ALA A 442 -8.01 10.66 -21.78
C ALA A 442 -8.32 10.93 -23.26
N ARG A 443 -8.74 9.91 -24.02
CA ARG A 443 -9.15 10.06 -25.42
C ARG A 443 -10.35 11.00 -25.58
N SER A 444 -11.35 10.88 -24.71
CA SER A 444 -12.56 11.72 -24.75
C SER A 444 -12.27 13.21 -24.50
N LEU A 445 -11.22 13.49 -23.72
CA LEU A 445 -10.73 14.84 -23.47
C LEU A 445 -9.85 15.38 -24.61
N GLY A 446 -9.44 14.52 -25.55
CA GLY A 446 -8.55 14.87 -26.65
C GLY A 446 -7.06 14.75 -26.30
N ALA A 447 -6.70 14.00 -25.26
CA ALA A 447 -5.31 13.79 -24.90
C ALA A 447 -4.53 13.12 -26.05
N PRO A 448 -3.28 13.50 -26.31
CA PRO A 448 -2.52 12.92 -27.40
C PRO A 448 -2.24 11.43 -27.17
N LYS A 449 -2.06 10.69 -28.27
CA LYS A 449 -1.85 9.23 -28.22
C LYS A 449 -0.61 8.83 -27.41
N ILE A 450 0.43 9.67 -27.39
CA ILE A 450 1.65 9.44 -26.58
C ILE A 450 1.35 9.31 -25.09
N ILE A 451 0.22 9.86 -24.62
CA ILE A 451 -0.29 9.73 -23.26
C ILE A 451 -1.36 8.64 -23.19
N ALA A 452 -2.42 8.76 -24.01
CA ALA A 452 -3.62 7.94 -23.88
C ALA A 452 -3.37 6.44 -24.14
N ASP A 453 -2.46 6.11 -25.05
CA ASP A 453 -2.18 4.73 -25.46
C ASP A 453 -0.81 4.23 -24.94
N ARG A 454 -0.17 5.00 -24.04
CA ARG A 454 1.13 4.65 -23.46
C ARG A 454 1.05 3.38 -22.61
N ARG A 455 2.03 2.50 -22.75
CA ARG A 455 2.19 1.32 -21.90
C ARG A 455 2.64 1.68 -20.48
N LYS A 456 2.20 0.89 -19.51
CA LYS A 456 2.52 1.10 -18.10
C LYS A 456 3.99 0.76 -17.79
N ARG A 457 4.64 1.61 -17.00
CA ARG A 457 5.94 1.36 -16.36
C ARG A 457 5.92 1.93 -14.95
N ALA A 458 6.37 1.16 -13.96
CA ALA A 458 6.43 1.68 -12.59
C ALA A 458 7.62 2.64 -12.43
N ALA A 459 7.43 3.73 -11.68
CA ALA A 459 8.38 4.82 -11.55
C ALA A 459 9.77 4.36 -11.09
N GLN A 460 9.86 3.36 -10.20
CA GLN A 460 11.15 2.85 -9.72
C GLN A 460 12.02 2.21 -10.80
N TYR A 461 11.40 1.69 -11.87
CA TYR A 461 12.08 1.09 -13.01
C TYR A 461 12.34 2.10 -14.12
N GLY A 462 11.37 2.98 -14.39
CA GLY A 462 11.50 4.02 -15.43
C GLY A 462 12.53 5.10 -15.07
N SER A 463 12.58 5.50 -13.79
CA SER A 463 13.61 6.43 -13.26
C SER A 463 14.98 5.77 -13.08
N ARG A 464 15.02 4.43 -12.99
CA ARG A 464 16.18 3.58 -12.68
C ARG A 464 16.72 3.67 -11.25
N VAL A 465 15.97 4.25 -10.32
CA VAL A 465 16.35 4.27 -8.90
C VAL A 465 16.55 2.86 -8.32
N TYR A 466 15.74 1.88 -8.75
CA TYR A 466 15.86 0.50 -8.27
C TYR A 466 17.21 -0.11 -8.67
N ASN A 467 17.69 0.22 -9.88
CA ASN A 467 19.01 -0.21 -10.34
C ASN A 467 20.12 0.52 -9.57
N ALA A 468 19.95 1.82 -9.29
CA ALA A 468 20.89 2.56 -8.45
C ALA A 468 21.04 1.92 -7.05
N LEU A 469 19.92 1.55 -6.41
CA LEU A 469 19.93 0.81 -5.14
C LEU A 469 20.63 -0.55 -5.25
N LYS A 470 20.46 -1.26 -6.38
CA LYS A 470 21.15 -2.53 -6.63
C LYS A 470 22.66 -2.35 -6.67
N ILE A 471 23.14 -1.31 -7.35
CA ILE A 471 24.57 -1.00 -7.45
C ILE A 471 25.11 -0.63 -6.07
N LEU A 472 24.42 0.26 -5.34
CA LEU A 472 24.79 0.66 -3.99
C LEU A 472 24.87 -0.53 -3.03
N ALA A 473 23.91 -1.45 -3.09
CA ALA A 473 23.92 -2.67 -2.28
C ALA A 473 25.11 -3.58 -2.62
N ASN A 474 25.41 -3.76 -3.91
CA ASN A 474 26.55 -4.56 -4.35
C ASN A 474 27.89 -3.94 -3.95
N ASP A 475 28.02 -2.62 -4.01
CA ASP A 475 29.26 -1.93 -3.63
C ASP A 475 29.48 -1.97 -2.12
N ALA A 476 28.42 -1.81 -1.33
CA ALA A 476 28.48 -2.03 0.12
C ALA A 476 28.88 -3.47 0.47
N ALA A 477 28.37 -4.47 -0.26
CA ALA A 477 28.73 -5.87 -0.07
C ALA A 477 30.24 -6.11 -0.29
N LYS A 478 30.80 -5.60 -1.39
CA LYS A 478 32.24 -5.74 -1.71
C LYS A 478 33.13 -5.11 -0.64
N GLN A 479 32.74 -3.94 -0.12
CA GLN A 479 33.48 -3.26 0.95
C GLN A 479 33.52 -4.09 2.23
N ARG A 480 32.44 -4.82 2.54
CA ARG A 480 32.34 -5.72 3.70
C ARG A 480 33.11 -7.02 3.50
N ASP A 481 33.05 -7.61 2.31
CA ASP A 481 33.70 -8.88 1.97
C ASP A 481 35.24 -8.80 1.95
N GLN A 482 35.80 -7.62 1.67
CA GLN A 482 37.23 -7.35 1.88
C GLN A 482 37.70 -7.56 3.34
N SER A 483 36.78 -7.59 4.31
CA SER A 483 37.07 -7.82 5.73
C SER A 483 36.73 -9.22 6.25
N VAL A 484 35.92 -10.01 5.53
CA VAL A 484 35.46 -11.34 5.95
C VAL A 484 35.31 -12.18 4.67
N GLY A 485 36.33 -12.97 4.31
CA GLY A 485 36.51 -13.54 2.96
C GLY A 485 35.49 -14.59 2.50
N ALA A 486 34.22 -14.21 2.31
CA ALA A 486 33.18 -15.03 1.70
C ALA A 486 32.13 -14.16 1.00
N TRP A 487 32.18 -14.15 -0.34
CA TRP A 487 31.22 -13.42 -1.18
C TRP A 487 29.81 -13.98 -1.03
N THR A 488 28.96 -13.25 -0.33
CA THR A 488 27.51 -13.52 -0.26
C THR A 488 26.77 -12.35 -0.92
N PRO A 489 25.89 -12.61 -1.90
CA PRO A 489 25.08 -11.56 -2.51
C PRO A 489 24.28 -10.82 -1.43
N TYR A 490 24.50 -9.51 -1.32
CA TYR A 490 23.78 -8.69 -0.37
C TYR A 490 22.45 -8.28 -0.98
N HIS A 491 21.35 -8.77 -0.42
CA HIS A 491 20.02 -8.46 -0.93
C HIS A 491 19.72 -6.96 -0.74
N GLN A 492 19.07 -6.30 -1.70
CA GLN A 492 18.77 -4.86 -1.60
C GLN A 492 17.99 -4.52 -0.34
N ALA A 493 17.14 -5.44 0.14
CA ALA A 493 16.41 -5.29 1.40
C ALA A 493 17.37 -5.14 2.60
N ASP A 494 18.40 -5.97 2.69
CA ASP A 494 19.41 -5.87 3.76
C ASP A 494 20.16 -4.54 3.69
N PHE A 495 20.51 -4.07 2.50
CA PHE A 495 21.19 -2.79 2.33
C PHE A 495 20.33 -1.61 2.75
N VAL A 496 19.09 -1.55 2.27
CA VAL A 496 18.16 -0.48 2.61
C VAL A 496 17.87 -0.44 4.11
N MET A 497 17.83 -1.60 4.77
CA MET A 497 17.68 -1.71 6.23
C MET A 497 18.97 -1.46 7.03
N SER A 498 20.14 -1.53 6.40
CA SER A 498 21.42 -1.19 7.05
C SER A 498 21.64 0.31 7.22
N VAL A 499 20.82 1.13 6.56
CA VAL A 499 20.92 2.59 6.59
C VAL A 499 20.50 3.13 7.96
N PRO A 500 21.26 4.06 8.58
CA PRO A 500 20.88 4.67 9.84
C PRO A 500 19.47 5.28 9.80
N GLY A 501 18.65 4.94 10.78
CA GLY A 501 17.27 5.41 10.90
C GLY A 501 16.23 4.55 10.18
N ALA A 502 16.63 3.59 9.34
CA ALA A 502 15.72 2.60 8.78
C ALA A 502 15.13 1.72 9.90
N SER A 503 13.81 1.54 9.88
CA SER A 503 13.12 0.70 10.87
C SER A 503 11.84 0.09 10.31
N HIS A 504 11.50 -1.07 10.87
CA HIS A 504 10.17 -1.66 10.76
C HIS A 504 9.44 -1.53 12.10
N SER A 505 8.13 -1.42 12.04
CA SER A 505 7.34 -1.53 13.24
C SER A 505 7.14 -2.99 13.66
N PRO A 506 6.97 -3.26 14.98
CA PRO A 506 6.67 -4.60 15.46
C PRO A 506 5.33 -5.09 14.94
N VAL A 507 5.29 -6.35 14.48
CA VAL A 507 4.09 -6.96 13.91
C VAL A 507 3.69 -8.26 14.61
N ALA A 508 2.40 -8.52 14.67
CA ALA A 508 1.85 -9.83 14.98
C ALA A 508 1.77 -10.70 13.71
N LEU A 509 2.17 -11.96 13.78
CA LEU A 509 1.95 -12.92 12.70
C LEU A 509 0.64 -13.68 12.93
N LEU A 510 -0.31 -13.56 12.01
CA LEU A 510 -1.51 -14.40 11.98
C LEU A 510 -1.15 -15.74 11.36
N LEU A 511 -1.21 -16.77 12.19
CA LEU A 511 -0.80 -18.13 11.88
C LEU A 511 -2.04 -19.00 11.71
N THR A 512 -2.72 -18.82 10.58
CA THR A 512 -4.03 -19.40 10.28
C THR A 512 -3.98 -20.51 9.26
N SER A 513 -2.89 -20.57 8.49
CA SER A 513 -2.53 -21.68 7.60
C SER A 513 -1.13 -22.18 7.94
N GLY A 514 -0.77 -23.41 7.57
CA GLY A 514 0.59 -23.93 7.74
C GLY A 514 1.57 -23.25 6.78
N TYR A 515 1.47 -23.58 5.49
CA TYR A 515 2.44 -23.17 4.46
C TYR A 515 2.58 -21.64 4.29
N HIS A 516 1.50 -20.94 3.95
CA HIS A 516 1.54 -19.50 3.64
C HIS A 516 1.91 -18.64 4.84
N SER A 517 1.44 -18.99 6.04
CA SER A 517 1.80 -18.22 7.24
C SER A 517 3.29 -18.35 7.58
N ILE A 518 3.89 -19.53 7.37
CA ILE A 518 5.34 -19.72 7.55
C ILE A 518 6.12 -18.99 6.45
N GLN A 519 5.58 -18.91 5.23
CA GLN A 519 6.17 -18.10 4.17
C GLN A 519 6.17 -16.62 4.53
N VAL A 520 5.04 -16.09 5.00
CA VAL A 520 4.93 -14.72 5.52
C VAL A 520 5.93 -14.48 6.66
N TYR A 521 6.08 -15.42 7.59
CA TYR A 521 7.12 -15.35 8.62
C TYR A 521 8.51 -15.20 8.01
N CYS A 522 8.87 -16.05 7.05
CA CYS A 522 10.17 -16.00 6.37
C CYS A 522 10.40 -14.67 5.63
N LEU A 523 9.38 -14.15 4.95
CA LEU A 523 9.43 -12.86 4.26
C LEU A 523 9.62 -11.70 5.24
N LEU A 524 8.87 -11.67 6.33
CA LEU A 524 9.02 -10.65 7.36
C LEU A 524 10.43 -10.68 7.97
N LYS A 525 10.98 -11.87 8.27
CA LYS A 525 12.36 -12.00 8.76
C LYS A 525 13.40 -11.58 7.72
N SER A 526 13.19 -11.90 6.44
CA SER A 526 14.11 -11.47 5.36
C SER A 526 14.10 -9.97 5.15
N TRP A 527 12.97 -9.33 5.43
CA TRP A 527 12.83 -7.88 5.42
C TRP A 527 13.25 -7.23 6.74
N ARG A 528 13.67 -8.00 7.75
CA ARG A 528 14.07 -7.50 9.08
C ARG A 528 12.92 -6.89 9.90
N PHE A 529 11.68 -7.31 9.66
CA PHE A 529 10.58 -6.98 10.56
C PHE A 529 10.80 -7.62 11.93
N ASP A 530 10.43 -6.87 12.97
CA ASP A 530 10.29 -7.41 14.31
C ASP A 530 8.93 -8.12 14.41
N ILE A 531 8.96 -9.44 14.63
CA ILE A 531 7.74 -10.23 14.81
C ILE A 531 7.62 -10.44 16.31
N ALA A 532 6.72 -9.70 16.96
CA ALA A 532 6.67 -9.64 18.41
C ALA A 532 5.86 -10.80 19.02
N CYS A 533 4.87 -11.31 18.30
CA CYS A 533 4.05 -12.44 18.73
C CYS A 533 3.39 -13.15 17.55
N ILE A 534 2.90 -14.36 17.82
CA ILE A 534 2.07 -15.15 16.92
C ILE A 534 0.63 -15.13 17.45
N VAL A 535 -0.33 -14.95 16.56
CA VAL A 535 -1.76 -15.07 16.85
C VAL A 535 -2.29 -16.25 16.03
N ALA A 536 -2.85 -17.27 16.69
CA ALA A 536 -3.31 -18.48 16.02
C ALA A 536 -4.68 -18.94 16.53
N PRO A 537 -5.53 -19.54 15.68
CA PRO A 537 -6.77 -20.15 16.12
C PRO A 537 -6.49 -21.34 17.04
N VAL A 538 -7.29 -21.50 18.10
CA VAL A 538 -7.26 -22.68 18.97
C VAL A 538 -8.67 -23.27 19.06
N GLU A 539 -8.79 -24.57 18.77
CA GLU A 539 -10.03 -25.33 18.95
C GLU A 539 -10.24 -25.67 20.43
N GLU A 540 -11.44 -25.41 20.97
CA GLU A 540 -11.83 -25.91 22.29
C GLU A 540 -12.18 -27.41 22.19
N ALA A 541 -11.21 -28.29 22.49
CA ALA A 541 -11.34 -29.41 23.45
C ALA A 541 -10.35 -30.56 23.19
N GLY A 542 -9.54 -30.90 24.20
CA GLY A 542 -8.89 -32.22 24.32
C GLY A 542 -7.45 -32.16 24.84
N GLN A 543 -7.27 -32.47 26.12
CA GLN A 543 -5.99 -32.52 26.83
C GLN A 543 -4.87 -33.24 26.05
N GLY A 544 -3.72 -32.58 25.88
CA GLY A 544 -2.40 -33.24 25.79
C GLY A 544 -1.59 -33.10 24.50
N ALA A 545 -2.15 -32.62 23.39
CA ALA A 545 -1.40 -32.37 22.16
C ALA A 545 -1.07 -30.88 22.02
N LEU A 546 0.22 -30.52 21.96
CA LEU A 546 0.64 -29.19 21.52
C LEU A 546 0.00 -28.93 20.14
N SER A 547 -0.80 -27.87 20.01
CA SER A 547 -1.24 -27.41 18.69
C SER A 547 0.01 -27.12 17.85
N TRP A 548 -0.06 -27.35 16.54
CA TRP A 548 1.11 -27.09 15.66
C TRP A 548 1.61 -25.65 15.83
N ALA A 549 0.69 -24.69 16.01
CA ALA A 549 0.99 -23.29 16.24
C ALA A 549 1.83 -23.08 17.50
N ALA A 550 1.54 -23.80 18.58
CA ALA A 550 2.36 -23.78 19.80
C ALA A 550 3.74 -24.39 19.58
N ALA A 551 3.83 -25.48 18.82
CA ALA A 551 5.12 -26.08 18.46
C ALA A 551 5.97 -25.12 17.60
N PHE A 552 5.37 -24.44 16.62
CA PHE A 552 6.04 -23.45 15.80
C PHE A 552 6.46 -22.22 16.60
N ALA A 553 5.57 -21.66 17.41
CA ALA A 553 5.88 -20.52 18.28
C ALA A 553 7.05 -20.82 19.23
N ALA A 554 7.07 -22.02 19.83
CA ALA A 554 8.17 -22.48 20.66
C ALA A 554 9.48 -22.63 19.87
N SER A 555 9.43 -23.12 18.63
CA SER A 555 10.62 -23.30 17.80
C SER A 555 11.25 -21.95 17.42
N VAL A 556 10.43 -20.98 17.00
CA VAL A 556 10.91 -19.63 16.65
C VAL A 556 11.05 -18.69 17.85
N GLN A 557 10.81 -19.20 19.07
CA GLN A 557 10.91 -18.49 20.34
C GLN A 557 10.05 -17.22 20.41
N LEU A 558 8.83 -17.29 19.88
CA LEU A 558 7.86 -16.19 19.92
C LEU A 558 6.69 -16.50 20.85
N PRO A 559 6.16 -15.49 21.58
CA PRO A 559 4.93 -15.65 22.33
C PRO A 559 3.75 -16.04 21.43
N LEU A 560 2.89 -16.94 21.92
CA LEU A 560 1.65 -17.33 21.26
C LEU A 560 0.45 -16.68 21.96
N LEU A 561 -0.39 -16.03 21.18
CA LEU A 561 -1.72 -15.58 21.57
C LEU A 561 -2.79 -16.43 20.90
N GLU A 562 -3.68 -16.94 21.73
CA GLU A 562 -4.79 -17.78 21.28
C GLU A 562 -5.94 -16.90 20.78
N MET A 563 -6.39 -17.17 19.56
CA MET A 563 -7.63 -16.65 18.99
C MET A 563 -8.69 -17.74 19.15
N ARG A 564 -9.67 -17.52 20.03
CA ARG A 564 -10.79 -18.44 20.20
C ARG A 564 -11.70 -18.33 18.97
N VAL A 565 -12.16 -19.43 18.39
CA VAL A 565 -13.00 -19.40 17.18
C VAL A 565 -14.27 -20.18 17.42
N ALA A 566 -15.42 -19.64 17.00
CA ALA A 566 -16.69 -20.35 17.04
C ALA A 566 -16.78 -21.36 15.87
N PHE A 567 -17.23 -22.58 16.17
CA PHE A 567 -17.17 -23.77 15.30
C PHE A 567 -17.98 -23.76 13.98
N SER A 568 -18.56 -22.64 13.53
CA SER A 568 -19.65 -22.69 12.54
C SER A 568 -19.65 -21.65 11.41
N THR A 569 -18.59 -20.87 11.19
CA THR A 569 -18.58 -19.89 10.08
C THR A 569 -17.36 -20.03 9.17
N PRO A 570 -17.54 -20.08 7.83
CA PRO A 570 -16.42 -19.86 6.91
C PRO A 570 -15.96 -18.40 7.06
N GLY A 571 -14.76 -18.20 7.58
CA GLY A 571 -14.21 -16.87 7.86
C GLY A 571 -13.66 -16.72 9.28
N TYR A 572 -13.16 -15.52 9.58
CA TYR A 572 -12.80 -15.16 10.95
C TYR A 572 -14.05 -14.79 11.76
N ASP A 573 -14.13 -15.28 12.99
CA ASP A 573 -14.97 -14.61 13.99
C ASP A 573 -14.36 -13.23 14.31
N MET A 574 -15.02 -12.17 13.82
CA MET A 574 -14.48 -10.81 13.90
C MET A 574 -14.31 -10.32 15.34
N GLU A 575 -15.19 -10.73 16.26
CA GLU A 575 -15.08 -10.36 17.67
C GLU A 575 -13.80 -10.94 18.29
N SER A 576 -13.56 -12.24 18.08
CA SER A 576 -12.37 -12.91 18.59
C SER A 576 -11.08 -12.45 17.91
N LEU A 577 -11.09 -12.21 16.60
CA LEU A 577 -9.92 -11.69 15.90
C LEU A 577 -9.56 -10.28 16.40
N VAL A 578 -10.54 -9.38 16.56
CA VAL A 578 -10.34 -8.04 17.13
C VAL A 578 -9.83 -8.12 18.57
N ALA A 579 -10.36 -9.03 19.39
CA ALA A 579 -9.90 -9.24 20.75
C ALA A 579 -8.44 -9.73 20.81
N ALA A 580 -8.08 -10.70 19.96
CA ALA A 580 -6.73 -11.24 19.88
C ALA A 580 -5.72 -10.19 19.41
N LEU A 581 -6.04 -9.44 18.36
CA LEU A 581 -5.19 -8.34 17.85
C LEU A 581 -5.05 -7.20 18.86
N ARG A 582 -6.13 -6.86 19.58
CA ARG A 582 -6.07 -5.88 20.68
C ARG A 582 -5.14 -6.35 21.80
N SER A 583 -5.23 -7.64 22.17
CA SER A 583 -4.34 -8.25 23.14
C SER A 583 -2.89 -8.22 22.68
N ALA A 584 -2.62 -8.55 21.40
CA ALA A 584 -1.29 -8.46 20.81
C ALA A 584 -0.71 -7.04 20.94
N ARG A 585 -1.52 -6.03 20.59
CA ARG A 585 -1.14 -4.62 20.68
C ARG A 585 -0.82 -4.21 22.11
N ASP A 586 -1.70 -4.55 23.05
CA ASP A 586 -1.60 -4.06 24.43
C ASP A 586 -0.51 -4.80 25.23
N GLN A 587 -0.24 -6.08 24.93
CA GLN A 587 0.76 -6.88 25.64
C GLN A 587 2.17 -6.81 25.01
N TYR A 588 2.26 -6.80 23.68
CA TYR A 588 3.53 -6.89 22.96
C TYR A 588 3.89 -5.62 22.17
N GLY A 589 3.06 -4.58 22.24
CA GLY A 589 3.34 -3.30 21.58
C GLY A 589 3.35 -3.39 20.05
N VAL A 590 2.65 -4.37 19.45
CA VAL A 590 2.57 -4.46 17.98
C VAL A 590 1.86 -3.25 17.40
N GLU A 591 2.32 -2.79 16.24
CA GLU A 591 1.71 -1.70 15.49
C GLU A 591 1.05 -2.17 14.19
N GLY A 592 1.17 -3.46 13.88
CA GLY A 592 0.43 -4.08 12.82
C GLY A 592 0.35 -5.60 12.91
N ALA A 593 -0.38 -6.20 11.97
CA ALA A 593 -0.53 -7.64 11.86
C ALA A 593 -0.37 -8.10 10.41
N ALA A 594 0.27 -9.25 10.22
CA ALA A 594 0.55 -9.83 8.93
C ALA A 594 -0.15 -11.18 8.75
N CYS A 595 -0.72 -11.43 7.57
CA CYS A 595 -1.38 -12.71 7.25
C CYS A 595 -0.95 -13.25 5.88
N GLY A 596 -1.13 -14.57 5.68
CA GLY A 596 -0.85 -15.28 4.43
C GLY A 596 -2.07 -15.55 3.54
N HIS A 597 -3.25 -15.00 3.85
CA HIS A 597 -4.46 -15.19 3.03
C HIS A 597 -4.47 -14.25 1.82
N VAL A 598 -3.62 -14.48 0.84
CA VAL A 598 -3.44 -13.52 -0.26
C VAL A 598 -4.30 -13.79 -1.49
N CYS A 599 -4.89 -14.98 -1.56
CA CYS A 599 -5.78 -15.41 -2.64
C CYS A 599 -7.26 -15.33 -2.23
N ASP A 600 -7.55 -15.51 -0.94
CA ASP A 600 -8.88 -15.28 -0.37
C ASP A 600 -9.04 -13.80 0.06
N LEU A 601 -9.61 -13.01 -0.85
CA LEU A 601 -9.87 -11.59 -0.59
C LEU A 601 -10.88 -11.33 0.55
N ASP A 602 -11.72 -12.31 0.90
CA ASP A 602 -12.66 -12.20 2.02
C ASP A 602 -11.93 -12.36 3.36
N LEU A 603 -11.04 -13.36 3.47
CA LEU A 603 -10.18 -13.52 4.64
C LEU A 603 -9.19 -12.37 4.79
N TRP A 604 -8.57 -11.91 3.71
CA TRP A 604 -7.72 -10.71 3.72
C TRP A 604 -8.51 -9.48 4.17
N GLY A 605 -9.71 -9.29 3.63
CA GLY A 605 -10.60 -8.19 4.01
C GLY A 605 -10.97 -8.22 5.49
N GLY A 606 -11.26 -9.40 6.05
CA GLY A 606 -11.51 -9.59 7.48
C GLY A 606 -10.32 -9.20 8.35
N VAL A 607 -9.10 -9.59 7.97
CA VAL A 607 -7.86 -9.20 8.69
C VAL A 607 -7.64 -7.69 8.63
N ALA A 608 -7.75 -7.09 7.43
CA ALA A 608 -7.62 -5.66 7.25
C ALA A 608 -8.65 -4.89 8.11
N ALA A 609 -9.89 -5.38 8.14
CA ALA A 609 -10.95 -4.81 8.94
C ALA A 609 -10.67 -4.89 10.44
N ALA A 610 -10.22 -6.05 10.93
CA ALA A 610 -9.89 -6.22 12.35
C ALA A 610 -8.69 -5.35 12.77
N CYS A 611 -7.71 -5.18 11.89
CA CYS A 611 -6.59 -4.26 12.10
C CYS A 611 -7.08 -2.82 12.25
N ASP A 612 -7.97 -2.36 11.37
CA ASP A 612 -8.55 -1.01 11.47
C ASP A 612 -9.27 -0.80 12.80
N LEU A 613 -10.16 -1.70 13.22
CA LEU A 613 -10.87 -1.63 14.51
C LEU A 613 -9.95 -1.64 15.74
N THR A 614 -8.72 -2.13 15.58
CA THR A 614 -7.72 -2.19 16.64
C THR A 614 -6.67 -1.06 16.52
N GLY A 615 -6.75 -0.23 15.49
CA GLY A 615 -5.78 0.83 15.21
C GLY A 615 -4.40 0.28 14.82
N LEU A 616 -4.38 -0.90 14.20
CA LEU A 616 -3.19 -1.59 13.69
C LEU A 616 -3.11 -1.43 12.16
N ARG A 617 -1.89 -1.52 11.62
CA ARG A 617 -1.68 -1.65 10.18
C ARG A 617 -1.81 -3.10 9.74
N ALA A 618 -2.47 -3.34 8.61
CA ALA A 618 -2.55 -4.67 8.04
C ALA A 618 -1.46 -4.87 6.99
N TYR A 619 -0.85 -6.06 6.98
CA TYR A 619 0.13 -6.48 6.00
C TYR A 619 -0.28 -7.82 5.37
N ALA A 620 -0.19 -7.89 4.05
CA ALA A 620 -0.29 -9.14 3.30
C ALA A 620 0.91 -9.18 2.33
N PRO A 621 2.10 -9.60 2.79
CA PRO A 621 3.34 -9.55 2.01
C PRO A 621 3.27 -10.21 0.62
N GLU A 622 2.41 -11.21 0.45
CA GLU A 622 2.27 -11.96 -0.79
C GLU A 622 1.15 -11.42 -1.68
N TRP A 623 0.38 -10.44 -1.22
CA TRP A 623 -0.77 -9.95 -1.95
C TRP A 623 -0.32 -9.22 -3.23
N GLY A 624 -0.73 -9.76 -4.37
CA GLY A 624 -0.31 -9.32 -5.70
C GLY A 624 1.07 -9.80 -6.14
N CYS A 625 1.75 -10.68 -5.40
CA CYS A 625 3.06 -11.25 -5.76
C CYS A 625 2.99 -12.43 -6.75
N CYS A 626 1.86 -13.12 -6.82
CA CYS A 626 1.80 -14.44 -7.45
C CYS A 626 1.70 -14.40 -8.99
N SER A 627 2.47 -13.58 -9.72
CA SER A 627 2.50 -13.68 -11.20
C SER A 627 2.81 -15.13 -11.63
N GLU A 628 2.36 -15.59 -12.81
CA GLU A 628 2.65 -16.97 -13.30
C GLU A 628 4.15 -17.30 -13.35
N GLU A 629 5.02 -16.27 -13.33
CA GLU A 629 6.49 -16.38 -13.33
C GLU A 629 7.11 -16.31 -11.91
N GLN A 630 6.33 -16.00 -10.87
CA GLN A 630 6.81 -15.83 -9.48
C GLN A 630 6.00 -16.70 -8.53
N SER A 631 6.19 -18.01 -8.66
CA SER A 631 5.73 -18.99 -7.67
C SER A 631 6.27 -18.67 -6.27
N SER A 632 5.42 -18.87 -5.27
CA SER A 632 5.74 -18.78 -3.84
C SER A 632 6.88 -19.75 -3.48
N MET A 633 6.77 -20.99 -3.94
CA MET A 633 7.77 -22.05 -3.81
C MET A 633 9.11 -21.65 -4.42
N ARG A 634 9.12 -21.11 -5.65
CA ARG A 634 10.34 -20.64 -6.34
C ARG A 634 11.06 -19.54 -5.56
N ARG A 635 10.31 -18.61 -4.96
CA ARG A 635 10.86 -17.54 -4.13
C ARG A 635 11.47 -18.09 -2.83
N LEU A 636 10.78 -19.03 -2.19
CA LEU A 636 11.25 -19.65 -0.96
C LEU A 636 12.59 -20.36 -1.15
N VAL A 637 12.73 -21.17 -2.20
CA VAL A 637 13.98 -21.90 -2.49
C VAL A 637 15.10 -20.97 -2.95
N HIS A 638 14.78 -19.89 -3.68
CA HIS A 638 15.73 -18.83 -3.99
C HIS A 638 16.33 -18.20 -2.72
N ASP A 639 15.52 -18.05 -1.66
CA ASP A 639 15.95 -17.51 -0.37
C ASP A 639 16.60 -18.55 0.55
N GLY A 640 16.89 -19.75 0.02
CA GLY A 640 17.60 -20.84 0.69
C GLY A 640 16.70 -21.74 1.53
N ALA A 641 15.39 -21.77 1.27
CA ALA A 641 14.50 -22.78 1.84
C ALA A 641 14.68 -24.14 1.12
N VAL A 642 14.53 -25.22 1.86
CA VAL A 642 14.27 -26.55 1.29
C VAL A 642 12.85 -26.95 1.68
N LEU A 643 12.05 -27.27 0.69
CA LEU A 643 10.65 -27.66 0.83
C LEU A 643 10.51 -29.16 0.57
N GLN A 644 9.56 -29.81 1.23
CA GLN A 644 9.15 -31.18 0.95
C GLN A 644 7.69 -31.22 0.55
N ILE A 645 7.41 -31.86 -0.57
CA ILE A 645 6.05 -31.98 -1.11
C ILE A 645 5.23 -32.92 -0.21
N THR A 646 4.14 -32.43 0.34
CA THR A 646 3.19 -33.21 1.18
C THR A 646 1.86 -33.47 0.50
N LYS A 647 1.55 -32.69 -0.54
CA LYS A 647 0.42 -32.92 -1.45
C LYS A 647 0.85 -32.59 -2.87
N PHE A 648 0.50 -33.46 -3.81
CA PHE A 648 0.71 -33.24 -5.25
C PHE A 648 -0.28 -34.12 -6.02
N PRO A 649 -0.75 -33.73 -7.23
CA PRO A 649 -1.70 -34.55 -7.99
C PRO A 649 -1.13 -35.92 -8.37
N ASP A 650 0.18 -36.01 -8.56
CA ASP A 650 0.91 -37.27 -8.76
C ASP A 650 1.56 -37.74 -7.45
N PRO A 651 1.07 -38.85 -6.85
CA PRO A 651 1.60 -39.37 -5.59
C PRO A 651 3.09 -39.72 -5.61
N ALA A 652 3.70 -39.92 -6.79
CA ALA A 652 5.11 -40.25 -6.92
C ALA A 652 6.05 -39.12 -6.46
N PHE A 653 5.55 -37.88 -6.37
CA PHE A 653 6.30 -36.72 -5.93
C PHE A 653 6.15 -36.42 -4.43
N LEU A 654 5.27 -37.13 -3.72
CA LEU A 654 5.13 -36.98 -2.28
C LEU A 654 6.46 -37.35 -1.58
N GLY A 655 6.92 -36.49 -0.67
CA GLY A 655 8.19 -36.63 0.03
C GLY A 655 9.42 -36.15 -0.76
N CYS A 656 9.29 -35.79 -2.05
CA CYS A 656 10.39 -35.19 -2.80
C CYS A 656 10.72 -33.80 -2.27
N THR A 657 12.00 -33.43 -2.39
CA THR A 657 12.49 -32.12 -1.92
C THR A 657 12.71 -31.15 -3.06
N ILE A 658 12.50 -29.87 -2.76
CA ILE A 658 12.67 -28.73 -3.66
C ILE A 658 13.62 -27.77 -2.94
N ALA A 659 14.82 -27.61 -3.46
CA ALA A 659 15.90 -26.83 -2.86
C ALA A 659 16.43 -25.72 -3.78
N THR A 660 16.06 -25.74 -5.06
CA THR A 660 16.52 -24.79 -6.07
C THR A 660 15.36 -24.18 -6.86
N PRO A 661 15.50 -22.94 -7.37
CA PRO A 661 14.50 -22.33 -8.24
C PRO A 661 14.17 -23.18 -9.47
N GLU A 662 15.17 -23.86 -10.02
CA GLU A 662 15.03 -24.75 -11.17
C GLU A 662 14.13 -25.96 -10.85
N GLU A 663 14.31 -26.60 -9.69
CA GLU A 663 13.43 -27.67 -9.22
C GLU A 663 11.98 -27.17 -8.99
N ALA A 664 11.82 -25.95 -8.49
CA ALA A 664 10.49 -25.36 -8.35
C ALA A 664 9.82 -25.12 -9.71
N ASP A 665 10.58 -24.65 -10.70
CA ASP A 665 10.12 -24.46 -12.08
C ASP A 665 9.73 -25.82 -12.73
N GLU A 666 10.43 -26.91 -12.43
CA GLU A 666 10.09 -28.28 -12.84
C GLU A 666 8.76 -28.74 -12.22
N VAL A 667 8.57 -28.57 -10.91
CA VAL A 667 7.31 -28.94 -10.22
C VAL A 667 6.11 -28.18 -10.80
N LEU A 668 6.25 -26.88 -11.04
CA LEU A 668 5.20 -26.05 -11.64
C LEU A 668 4.88 -26.48 -13.07
N SER A 669 5.89 -26.80 -13.86
CA SER A 669 5.71 -27.29 -15.23
C SER A 669 4.94 -28.61 -15.25
N LEU A 670 5.29 -29.54 -14.37
CA LEU A 670 4.56 -30.80 -14.19
C LEU A 670 3.13 -30.57 -13.73
N LEU A 671 2.93 -29.69 -12.76
CA LEU A 671 1.62 -29.33 -12.26
C LEU A 671 0.73 -28.78 -13.38
N ARG A 672 1.26 -27.91 -14.23
CA ARG A 672 0.53 -27.35 -15.38
C ARG A 672 0.22 -28.39 -16.45
N CYS A 673 1.11 -29.34 -16.67
CA CYS A 673 0.82 -30.48 -17.54
C CYS A 673 -0.34 -31.35 -17.02
N ILE A 674 -0.46 -31.53 -15.70
CA ILE A 674 -1.48 -32.40 -15.11
C ILE A 674 -2.83 -31.67 -14.93
N CYS A 675 -2.78 -30.43 -14.45
CA CYS A 675 -3.95 -29.69 -13.97
C CYS A 675 -4.39 -28.56 -14.93
N GLY A 676 -3.67 -28.34 -16.03
CA GLY A 676 -3.94 -27.27 -16.99
C GLY A 676 -2.98 -26.09 -16.85
N SER A 677 -2.89 -25.25 -17.89
CA SER A 677 -1.93 -24.14 -18.00
C SER A 677 -1.95 -23.17 -16.82
N ASP A 678 -3.11 -23.01 -16.20
CA ASP A 678 -3.36 -22.00 -15.16
C ASP A 678 -3.06 -22.53 -13.76
N ALA A 679 -2.60 -23.79 -13.65
CA ALA A 679 -2.24 -24.38 -12.37
C ALA A 679 -1.01 -23.70 -11.77
N THR A 680 -1.11 -23.40 -10.47
CA THR A 680 -0.05 -22.75 -9.69
C THR A 680 0.14 -23.49 -8.37
N ASP A 681 1.27 -23.23 -7.71
CA ASP A 681 1.55 -23.67 -6.34
C ASP A 681 0.71 -22.93 -5.29
N ASP A 682 -0.17 -22.01 -5.72
CA ASP A 682 -1.08 -21.28 -4.86
C ASP A 682 -2.36 -22.09 -4.60
N THR A 683 -2.70 -22.22 -3.32
CA THR A 683 -3.48 -23.34 -2.78
C THR A 683 -4.99 -23.32 -3.06
N ASP A 684 -5.52 -22.37 -3.83
CA ASP A 684 -6.97 -22.28 -4.07
C ASP A 684 -7.52 -23.49 -4.85
N ALA A 685 -6.68 -24.13 -5.65
CA ALA A 685 -7.03 -25.38 -6.31
C ALA A 685 -6.61 -26.64 -5.52
N GLY A 686 -5.87 -26.44 -4.41
CA GLY A 686 -5.45 -27.49 -3.49
C GLY A 686 -4.57 -28.57 -4.11
N TYR A 687 -3.92 -28.33 -5.25
CA TYR A 687 -3.16 -29.36 -5.94
C TYR A 687 -1.82 -29.66 -5.28
N VAL A 688 -1.14 -28.65 -4.73
CA VAL A 688 0.19 -28.78 -4.13
C VAL A 688 0.19 -28.25 -2.71
N ASP A 689 0.87 -28.96 -1.81
CA ASP A 689 1.16 -28.52 -0.45
C ASP A 689 2.59 -28.94 -0.10
N CYS A 690 3.26 -28.12 0.70
CA CYS A 690 4.66 -28.30 1.05
C CYS A 690 4.89 -28.05 2.53
N GLU A 691 5.80 -28.80 3.11
CA GLU A 691 6.36 -28.53 4.44
C GLU A 691 7.78 -27.99 4.33
N PHE A 692 8.19 -27.16 5.29
CA PHE A 692 9.56 -26.65 5.37
C PHE A 692 10.48 -27.71 5.98
N VAL A 693 11.50 -28.12 5.22
CA VAL A 693 12.57 -29.02 5.70
C VAL A 693 13.69 -28.21 6.33
N SER A 694 14.12 -27.14 5.68
CA SER A 694 15.11 -26.19 6.21
C SER A 694 14.89 -24.79 5.67
N ASN A 695 15.26 -23.78 6.45
CA ASN A 695 15.31 -22.38 6.02
C ASN A 695 16.24 -21.63 6.97
N ARG A 696 17.00 -20.64 6.47
CA ARG A 696 17.89 -19.80 7.30
C ARG A 696 17.18 -19.06 8.44
N PHE A 697 15.87 -18.84 8.35
CA PHE A 697 15.06 -18.15 9.36
C PHE A 697 14.30 -19.07 10.32
N LEU A 698 14.30 -20.38 10.04
CA LEU A 698 13.70 -21.37 10.91
C LEU A 698 14.80 -21.99 11.78
N PRO A 699 14.53 -22.27 13.06
CA PRO A 699 15.47 -22.98 13.92
C PRO A 699 15.88 -24.32 13.29
N CYS A 700 17.14 -24.71 13.42
CA CYS A 700 17.62 -25.97 12.88
C CYS A 700 16.89 -27.18 13.53
N GLY A 701 16.16 -27.91 12.69
CA GLY A 701 15.39 -29.11 13.02
C GLY A 701 14.11 -29.07 12.18
N VAL A 702 13.83 -30.02 11.27
CA VAL A 702 13.44 -31.39 11.62
C VAL A 702 13.49 -32.26 10.34
N ARG A 703 14.00 -33.50 10.51
CA ARG A 703 14.12 -34.66 9.58
C ARG A 703 15.40 -34.73 8.71
N GLU A 704 16.09 -35.88 8.80
CA GLU A 704 16.98 -36.39 7.75
C GLU A 704 16.26 -36.29 6.40
N ILE A 705 16.94 -35.79 5.38
CA ILE A 705 16.47 -35.83 3.99
C ILE A 705 16.33 -37.31 3.60
N LYS A 706 15.14 -37.88 3.81
CA LYS A 706 14.76 -39.19 3.29
C LYS A 706 13.81 -38.98 2.13
N GLY A 707 14.39 -38.61 0.99
CA GLY A 707 13.66 -38.34 -0.25
C GLY A 707 14.64 -38.05 -1.38
N PHE A 708 14.26 -38.39 -2.61
CA PHE A 708 14.99 -37.97 -3.80
C PHE A 708 14.73 -36.48 -4.07
N SER A 709 15.68 -35.79 -4.72
CA SER A 709 15.39 -34.47 -5.31
C SER A 709 14.31 -34.63 -6.37
N VAL A 710 13.48 -33.59 -6.57
CA VAL A 710 12.51 -33.58 -7.68
C VAL A 710 13.20 -33.84 -9.02
N SER A 711 14.36 -33.23 -9.28
CA SER A 711 15.09 -33.43 -10.54
C SER A 711 15.58 -34.86 -10.72
N ASP A 712 16.02 -35.53 -9.64
CA ASP A 712 16.37 -36.96 -9.70
C ASP A 712 15.15 -37.82 -10.06
N LYS A 713 13.98 -37.46 -9.52
CA LYS A 713 12.72 -38.15 -9.80
C LYS A 713 12.26 -37.95 -11.24
N VAL A 714 12.33 -36.72 -11.77
CA VAL A 714 12.02 -36.42 -13.18
C VAL A 714 12.96 -37.19 -14.11
N ARG A 715 14.27 -37.17 -13.87
CA ARG A 715 15.27 -37.90 -14.68
C ARG A 715 15.07 -39.41 -14.66
N SER A 716 14.63 -39.98 -13.54
CA SER A 716 14.29 -41.40 -13.43
C SER A 716 13.08 -41.82 -14.29
N ARG A 717 12.24 -40.86 -14.71
CA ARG A 717 11.12 -41.09 -15.65
C ARG A 717 11.53 -40.92 -17.12
N GLU A 718 12.51 -40.07 -17.40
CA GLU A 718 13.02 -39.83 -18.77
C GLU A 718 14.00 -40.91 -19.25
N SER A 719 14.42 -41.83 -18.38
CA SER A 719 15.19 -43.01 -18.76
C SER A 719 14.24 -44.10 -19.30
N PRO A 720 14.33 -44.51 -20.57
CA PRO A 720 13.30 -45.34 -21.17
C PRO A 720 13.36 -46.77 -20.65
N ALA A 721 12.17 -47.32 -20.42
CA ALA A 721 11.89 -48.73 -20.62
C ALA A 721 12.08 -49.06 -22.12
N ASP A 722 13.34 -49.17 -22.54
CA ASP A 722 13.75 -49.76 -23.82
C ASP A 722 14.80 -50.83 -23.52
N GLU A 723 14.32 -51.99 -23.05
CA GLU A 723 14.97 -53.26 -23.33
C GLU A 723 13.93 -54.36 -23.08
N HIS A 724 13.61 -55.09 -24.15
CA HIS A 724 12.70 -56.25 -24.23
C HIS A 724 11.22 -55.94 -24.53
N HIS A 725 10.94 -55.53 -25.78
CA HIS A 725 9.98 -56.25 -26.63
C HIS A 725 10.14 -55.80 -28.10
N SER A 726 11.19 -56.30 -28.74
CA SER A 726 11.32 -56.30 -30.20
C SER A 726 11.44 -57.74 -30.69
N GLU A 727 10.32 -58.44 -30.79
CA GLU A 727 10.15 -59.55 -31.74
C GLU A 727 8.66 -59.95 -31.75
N ASN A 728 8.11 -60.09 -32.96
CA ASN A 728 6.73 -60.45 -33.31
C ASN A 728 5.68 -59.33 -33.29
N CYS A 729 5.65 -58.52 -34.36
CA CYS A 729 4.43 -58.31 -35.17
C CYS A 729 4.76 -57.49 -36.43
N LEU A 730 5.47 -58.11 -37.37
CA LEU A 730 5.47 -57.69 -38.77
C LEU A 730 5.22 -58.95 -39.61
N ARG A 731 3.95 -59.34 -39.72
CA ARG A 731 3.42 -60.19 -40.80
C ARG A 731 1.89 -60.16 -40.76
N GLU A 732 1.31 -60.02 -41.95
CA GLU A 732 -0.13 -60.04 -42.29
C GLU A 732 -0.86 -58.71 -42.00
N GLY A 733 -1.53 -58.02 -42.92
CA GLY A 733 -1.84 -58.19 -44.34
C GLY A 733 -2.75 -56.98 -44.66
N GLN A 734 -2.39 -56.14 -45.63
CA GLN A 734 -3.10 -56.00 -46.91
C GLN A 734 -4.64 -55.83 -46.84
N VAL A 735 -5.08 -54.68 -47.37
CA VAL A 735 -6.16 -54.48 -48.38
C VAL A 735 -7.52 -53.89 -47.92
N GLN A 736 -7.83 -52.73 -48.55
CA GLN A 736 -9.13 -52.10 -48.92
C GLN A 736 -10.08 -51.63 -47.81
N ASP A 737 -10.77 -50.49 -47.90
CA ASP A 737 -10.95 -49.43 -48.92
C ASP A 737 -11.35 -48.13 -48.18
#